data_AF-A0A6P8JSC2-F1
#
_entry.id   AF-A0A6P8JSC2-F1
#
_cell.length_a   1.000
_cell.length_b   1.000
_cell.length_c   1.000
_cell.angle_alpha   90.00
_cell.angle_beta   90.00
_cell.angle_gamma   90.00
#
_symmetry.space_group_name_H-M   'P 1'
#
loop_
_entity.id
_entity.type
_entity.pdbx_description
1 polymer ?
#
loop_
_entity_poly.entity_id
_entity_poly.type
_entity_poly.pdbx_seq_one_letter_code
_entity_poly.pdbx_strand_id
1 'polypeptide(L)'
;MAEPLAVETKPLSNGNANGNAVGIAESASAVFQEKLKLQQEEPNEIAAVPKYGLKLKFDHVWPEKRIQNVRASIRQTLPLVPLVCRYAAYYWKVSREGRRVYMDYYYMENGKQIYGVPIGGIGGGTIGRGYAGEFCRFQMRPGIYEYNVVQANQFIVTIKDPKGCTIFQSLLSKCSTRDKTSDPDADPDGERTKCQLPNCSSRAKQPLSAWHSNIEDSRCSYTGLYPRSWTEYDLSHYGVRLTCRQVSPVIPHEYRESSLPCAVFVWSVENVCDQERKVSITFTFKNGTGNKKQDAEGGAESQLISEGNAKGVSIRQKIAEMPCSYNLACRVLPEISITRCPQFDPAGNGEQLWAQLKEHGQLSEQPTSEALKTKDIGVAVCAQVALKPMATHDLEFVLAWDMPKIQFPRKMQTHTRYYTKYFDDSGDSGPRICEYALRQYSTWERLIDAWQRPILNDETLPDWYKCAIFNQLYFISDGGTIWLKCDSSLGKELSYDDPRLAYGRFGYLEGHEYRMYNTYDVHFYASPALAHLWPNLQVSLQYDFKDAIAAELNDTRKMLYDGKVMPRKVKNCVPHDLGDPDEEPFTLINCYNIHDVNDWKDLNTKFVLQVYRDYYVLNELAQAQADNASKFSSIEFIDKESLYELYSQDNKRKNSADEKQQNRKSASMYINETNGKVYLMDAIGYLKAMYASCKAIMERTIEYDKDNDGLIENTKMPDQTYDSWVMDGPSAYCSGLWLAALQAMSAMATILDQPNDCLRYQDILEKGKRSLEEKLWNGSYYRFDLSHSHRDTIMADQLCGHWYLKSCGFDYEIYPKENVRTALKRIYDNNVMGFHEGNIGAANGFIANAGEPTKPGHVDNSNIQAEEVWPGVVYALAATMIQEGMFEEAFQTAGGMYKTLSQRIGMNFETPEALYGEKRYRSIGYMRPLSIWSMQVALERRRAQRD
;
A
#
# COMPACT_ATOMS: atom_id res chain seq x y z
N MET A 1 -51.73 -9.88 56.64
CA MET A 1 -52.01 -10.97 55.68
C MET A 1 -51.55 -10.47 54.34
N ALA A 2 -50.42 -10.97 53.85
CA ALA A 2 -49.62 -10.32 52.82
C ALA A 2 -49.32 -11.30 51.68
N GLU A 3 -49.76 -10.91 50.48
CA GLU A 3 -49.32 -11.28 49.12
C GLU A 3 -49.95 -10.23 48.16
N PRO A 4 -49.43 -9.97 46.95
CA PRO A 4 -48.08 -10.19 46.41
C PRO A 4 -47.46 -8.92 45.77
N LEU A 5 -46.14 -8.91 45.62
CA LEU A 5 -45.36 -7.89 44.90
C LEU A 5 -45.37 -8.18 43.39
N ALA A 6 -45.88 -7.23 42.60
CA ALA A 6 -45.79 -7.24 41.15
C ALA A 6 -44.42 -6.68 40.70
N VAL A 7 -43.75 -7.42 39.81
CA VAL A 7 -42.53 -7.01 39.12
C VAL A 7 -42.93 -6.15 37.92
N GLU A 8 -42.59 -4.85 37.96
CA GLU A 8 -42.72 -3.94 36.83
C GLU A 8 -41.57 -4.16 35.83
N THR A 9 -41.93 -4.59 34.62
CA THR A 9 -41.07 -4.53 33.43
C THR A 9 -41.06 -3.11 32.89
N LYS A 10 -39.91 -2.41 33.03
CA LYS A 10 -39.67 -1.15 32.32
C LYS A 10 -39.20 -1.41 30.89
N PRO A 11 -39.79 -0.76 29.87
CA PRO A 11 -39.28 -0.81 28.50
C PRO A 11 -37.97 -0.01 28.38
N LEU A 12 -37.02 -0.57 27.63
CA LEU A 12 -35.77 0.07 27.24
C LEU A 12 -36.06 1.40 26.52
N SER A 13 -35.50 2.47 27.04
CA SER A 13 -35.58 3.82 26.49
C SER A 13 -34.84 3.90 25.16
N ASN A 14 -35.55 4.33 24.12
CA ASN A 14 -34.97 4.88 22.89
C ASN A 14 -34.09 6.09 23.26
N GLY A 15 -32.77 5.88 23.28
CA GLY A 15 -31.79 6.95 23.29
C GLY A 15 -31.67 7.53 21.88
N ASN A 16 -31.98 8.82 21.74
CA ASN A 16 -31.72 9.61 20.54
C ASN A 16 -30.23 9.52 20.15
N ALA A 17 -29.93 8.79 19.08
CA ALA A 17 -28.68 8.88 18.35
C ALA A 17 -28.80 10.04 17.34
N ASN A 18 -28.60 11.27 17.80
CA ASN A 18 -28.44 12.45 16.94
C ASN A 18 -27.25 13.25 17.46
N GLY A 19 -26.10 13.05 16.81
CA GLY A 19 -24.84 13.73 17.10
C GLY A 19 -23.68 12.76 17.01
N ASN A 20 -23.23 12.45 15.78
CA ASN A 20 -22.00 11.70 15.48
C ASN A 20 -21.70 11.67 13.96
N ALA A 21 -21.57 12.82 13.28
CA ALA A 21 -21.36 12.84 11.82
C ALA A 21 -20.34 13.85 11.28
N VAL A 22 -19.55 14.55 12.12
CA VAL A 22 -18.84 15.76 11.65
C VAL A 22 -17.39 15.53 11.23
N GLY A 23 -16.63 14.61 11.85
CA GLY A 23 -15.15 14.55 11.67
C GLY A 23 -14.63 13.86 10.40
N ILE A 24 -15.08 12.64 10.08
CA ILE A 24 -14.63 11.91 8.87
C ILE A 24 -15.25 12.52 7.61
N ALA A 25 -16.39 13.16 7.79
CA ALA A 25 -17.03 13.97 6.79
C ALA A 25 -16.13 15.11 6.32
N GLU A 26 -15.25 15.66 7.16
CA GLU A 26 -14.42 16.82 6.84
C GLU A 26 -13.34 16.54 5.80
N SER A 27 -12.77 15.34 5.72
CA SER A 27 -11.74 15.00 4.71
C SER A 27 -12.31 14.91 3.29
N ALA A 28 -13.49 14.31 3.13
CA ALA A 28 -14.21 14.26 1.85
C ALA A 28 -15.06 15.52 1.58
N SER A 29 -15.50 16.24 2.62
CA SER A 29 -16.15 17.56 2.55
C SER A 29 -15.16 18.67 2.16
N ALA A 30 -13.90 18.59 2.60
CA ALA A 30 -12.85 19.55 2.23
C ALA A 30 -12.69 19.58 0.71
N VAL A 31 -12.57 18.40 0.08
CA VAL A 31 -12.48 18.23 -1.38
C VAL A 31 -13.60 18.97 -2.15
N PHE A 32 -14.82 19.03 -1.62
CA PHE A 32 -15.94 19.73 -2.26
C PHE A 32 -16.06 21.22 -1.88
N GLN A 33 -15.90 21.57 -0.60
CA GLN A 33 -15.90 22.97 -0.13
C GLN A 33 -14.79 23.76 -0.84
N GLU A 34 -13.68 23.10 -1.15
CA GLU A 34 -12.61 23.64 -1.96
C GLU A 34 -13.04 23.85 -3.41
N LYS A 35 -13.75 22.94 -4.11
CA LYS A 35 -14.22 23.22 -5.51
C LYS A 35 -15.01 24.54 -5.63
N LEU A 36 -15.69 24.98 -4.57
CA LEU A 36 -16.36 26.29 -4.47
C LEU A 36 -15.45 27.43 -4.01
N LYS A 37 -14.48 27.20 -3.11
CA LYS A 37 -13.45 28.20 -2.69
C LYS A 37 -12.28 28.37 -3.67
N LEU A 38 -12.03 27.39 -4.53
CA LEU A 38 -10.92 27.30 -5.49
C LEU A 38 -10.98 28.33 -6.61
N GLN A 39 -12.02 29.17 -6.64
CA GLN A 39 -12.05 30.38 -7.46
C GLN A 39 -11.29 31.57 -6.80
N GLN A 40 -10.78 31.41 -5.57
CA GLN A 40 -10.21 32.51 -4.77
C GLN A 40 -8.80 32.26 -4.18
N GLU A 41 -8.24 31.04 -4.21
CA GLU A 41 -6.88 30.75 -3.68
C GLU A 41 -5.79 30.87 -4.76
N GLU A 42 -4.62 31.42 -4.42
CA GLU A 42 -3.52 31.59 -5.37
C GLU A 42 -2.85 30.24 -5.68
N PRO A 43 -2.70 29.85 -6.97
CA PRO A 43 -2.06 28.61 -7.41
C PRO A 43 -0.65 28.33 -6.85
N ASN A 44 0.03 29.35 -6.34
CA ASN A 44 1.42 29.26 -5.87
C ASN A 44 1.59 28.49 -4.55
N GLU A 45 0.59 28.46 -3.66
CA GLU A 45 0.73 27.80 -2.36
C GLU A 45 0.68 26.27 -2.46
N ILE A 46 -0.20 25.73 -3.31
CA ILE A 46 -0.38 24.28 -3.54
C ILE A 46 0.83 23.66 -4.24
N ALA A 47 1.50 24.43 -5.10
CA ALA A 47 2.69 24.00 -5.83
C ALA A 47 3.97 24.08 -4.99
N ALA A 48 3.97 24.85 -3.89
CA ALA A 48 5.15 25.07 -3.06
C ALA A 48 5.65 23.78 -2.41
N VAL A 49 6.94 23.76 -2.09
CA VAL A 49 7.54 22.65 -1.33
C VAL A 49 6.89 22.63 0.06
N PRO A 50 6.28 21.50 0.47
CA PRO A 50 5.55 21.47 1.72
C PRO A 50 6.48 21.61 2.92
N LYS A 51 5.98 22.21 3.99
CA LYS A 51 6.67 22.30 5.29
C LYS A 51 6.99 20.90 5.83
N TYR A 52 6.06 19.96 5.66
CA TYR A 52 6.12 18.60 6.17
C TYR A 52 6.45 17.60 5.05
N GLY A 53 7.02 16.45 5.42
CA GLY A 53 7.41 15.38 4.50
C GLY A 53 8.82 14.87 4.75
N LEU A 54 9.22 13.85 4.00
CA LEU A 54 10.56 13.28 4.07
C LEU A 54 11.54 14.22 3.35
N LYS A 55 12.31 15.00 4.11
CA LYS A 55 13.28 15.95 3.57
C LYS A 55 14.69 15.35 3.59
N LEU A 56 15.33 15.26 2.42
CA LEU A 56 16.67 14.71 2.25
C LEU A 56 17.52 15.62 1.37
N LYS A 57 18.83 15.62 1.61
CA LYS A 57 19.84 16.15 0.67
C LYS A 57 20.37 15.00 -0.20
N PHE A 58 20.91 15.30 -1.38
CA PHE A 58 21.46 14.25 -2.27
C PHE A 58 22.72 13.57 -1.70
N ASP A 59 23.43 14.25 -0.81
CA ASP A 59 24.57 13.74 -0.05
C ASP A 59 24.17 13.14 1.30
N HIS A 60 22.87 12.96 1.57
CA HIS A 60 22.41 12.37 2.82
C HIS A 60 22.96 10.94 3.00
N VAL A 61 23.49 10.68 4.18
CA VAL A 61 23.96 9.35 4.59
C VAL A 61 23.21 8.93 5.84
N TRP A 62 22.57 7.77 5.76
CA TRP A 62 21.82 7.21 6.87
C TRP A 62 22.77 6.83 8.02
N PRO A 63 22.48 7.24 9.27
CA PRO A 63 23.33 6.96 10.44
C PRO A 63 23.57 5.47 10.69
N GLU A 64 22.62 4.62 10.29
CA GLU A 64 22.65 3.19 10.55
C GLU A 64 22.39 2.36 9.31
N LYS A 65 23.26 1.36 9.12
CA LYS A 65 23.01 0.23 8.23
C LYS A 65 22.48 -0.94 9.05
N ARG A 66 21.47 -1.60 8.50
CA ARG A 66 20.92 -2.85 9.03
C ARG A 66 20.94 -3.90 7.93
N ILE A 67 20.88 -5.17 8.31
CA ILE A 67 20.91 -6.31 7.37
C ILE A 67 19.78 -7.30 7.68
N GLN A 68 19.42 -8.12 6.69
CA GLN A 68 18.40 -9.16 6.85
C GLN A 68 18.90 -10.47 7.48
N ASN A 69 20.20 -10.61 7.76
CA ASN A 69 20.77 -11.86 8.25
C ASN A 69 20.46 -12.06 9.75
N VAL A 70 19.25 -12.56 10.05
CA VAL A 70 18.82 -12.89 11.40
C VAL A 70 19.42 -14.23 11.81
N ARG A 71 20.23 -14.22 12.88
CA ARG A 71 20.76 -15.44 13.51
C ARG A 71 19.93 -15.77 14.74
N ALA A 72 19.01 -16.71 14.59
CA ALA A 72 18.30 -17.29 15.72
C ALA A 72 19.29 -17.99 16.67
N SER A 73 18.98 -17.99 17.97
CA SER A 73 19.77 -18.72 18.95
C SER A 73 19.73 -20.24 18.70
N ILE A 74 20.66 -21.01 19.26
CA ILE A 74 20.65 -22.48 19.14
C ILE A 74 19.33 -23.07 19.68
N ARG A 75 18.79 -22.49 20.77
CA ARG A 75 17.53 -22.92 21.38
C ARG A 75 16.33 -22.70 20.45
N GLN A 76 16.32 -21.61 19.70
CA GLN A 76 15.28 -21.32 18.70
C GLN A 76 15.49 -22.10 17.39
N THR A 77 16.74 -22.36 17.01
CA THR A 77 17.09 -23.03 15.75
C THR A 77 16.82 -24.52 15.80
N LEU A 78 17.10 -25.19 16.93
CA LEU A 78 17.00 -26.65 17.05
C LEU A 78 15.57 -27.18 16.74
N PRO A 79 14.48 -26.57 17.26
CA PRO A 79 13.10 -26.94 16.88
C PRO A 79 12.77 -26.74 15.40
N LEU A 80 13.45 -25.80 14.72
CA LEU A 80 13.19 -25.45 13.33
C LEU A 80 13.97 -26.31 12.32
N VAL A 81 14.92 -27.15 12.76
CA VAL A 81 15.72 -28.01 11.85
C VAL A 81 14.86 -28.85 10.89
N PRO A 82 13.76 -29.51 11.34
CA PRO A 82 12.89 -30.26 10.44
C PRO A 82 12.23 -29.37 9.36
N LEU A 83 11.82 -28.16 9.73
CA LEU A 83 11.28 -27.15 8.80
C LEU A 83 12.35 -26.75 7.77
N VAL A 84 13.56 -26.44 8.21
CA VAL A 84 14.68 -26.04 7.33
C VAL A 84 15.00 -27.13 6.31
N CYS A 85 15.06 -28.40 6.72
CA CYS A 85 15.28 -29.52 5.81
C CYS A 85 14.15 -29.67 4.76
N ARG A 86 12.89 -29.51 5.18
CA ARG A 86 11.74 -29.55 4.26
C ARG A 86 11.71 -28.35 3.33
N TYR A 87 12.04 -27.17 3.84
CA TYR A 87 12.15 -25.94 3.06
C TYR A 87 13.22 -26.08 1.98
N ALA A 88 14.39 -26.63 2.29
CA ALA A 88 15.45 -26.88 1.30
C ALA A 88 14.97 -27.80 0.15
N ALA A 89 14.25 -28.88 0.49
CA ALA A 89 13.66 -29.78 -0.51
C ALA A 89 12.56 -29.10 -1.35
N TYR A 90 11.71 -28.29 -0.71
CA TYR A 90 10.67 -27.48 -1.38
C TYR A 90 11.29 -26.44 -2.32
N TYR A 91 12.29 -25.70 -1.84
CA TYR A 91 13.02 -24.71 -2.61
C TYR A 91 13.64 -25.33 -3.86
N TRP A 92 14.32 -26.49 -3.70
CA TRP A 92 14.88 -27.23 -4.83
C TRP A 92 13.81 -27.68 -5.83
N LYS A 93 12.66 -28.16 -5.35
CA LYS A 93 11.53 -28.54 -6.22
C LYS A 93 11.02 -27.34 -7.03
N VAL A 94 10.67 -26.24 -6.37
CA VAL A 94 10.12 -25.03 -7.01
C VAL A 94 11.12 -24.44 -8.01
N SER A 95 12.40 -24.38 -7.64
CA SER A 95 13.47 -23.91 -8.53
C SER A 95 13.59 -24.78 -9.80
N ARG A 96 13.45 -26.11 -9.68
CA ARG A 96 13.46 -27.03 -10.85
C ARG A 96 12.24 -26.86 -11.75
N GLU A 97 11.12 -26.36 -11.23
CA GLU A 97 9.93 -26.00 -12.00
C GLU A 97 10.06 -24.63 -12.69
N GLY A 98 11.19 -23.92 -12.51
CA GLY A 98 11.42 -22.59 -13.09
C GLY A 98 10.60 -21.48 -12.42
N ARG A 99 10.01 -21.76 -11.26
CA ARG A 99 9.24 -20.82 -10.44
C ARG A 99 10.12 -20.18 -9.38
N ARG A 100 9.72 -19.01 -8.88
CA ARG A 100 10.34 -18.40 -7.69
C ARG A 100 9.60 -18.87 -6.44
N VAL A 101 10.32 -19.05 -5.35
CA VAL A 101 9.71 -19.32 -4.04
C VAL A 101 9.06 -18.03 -3.53
N TYR A 102 7.82 -18.11 -3.04
CA TYR A 102 7.04 -16.92 -2.63
C TYR A 102 7.52 -16.31 -1.31
N MET A 103 8.25 -17.07 -0.47
CA MET A 103 9.04 -16.59 0.66
C MET A 103 10.47 -17.11 0.52
N ASP A 104 11.33 -16.38 -0.18
CA ASP A 104 12.70 -16.80 -0.50
C ASP A 104 13.69 -16.39 0.60
N TYR A 105 14.04 -17.35 1.47
CA TYR A 105 14.98 -17.13 2.56
C TYR A 105 16.46 -17.31 2.13
N TYR A 106 16.72 -17.76 0.90
CA TYR A 106 18.09 -17.91 0.38
C TYR A 106 18.56 -16.66 -0.36
N TYR A 107 17.67 -16.03 -1.13
CA TYR A 107 17.94 -14.82 -1.91
C TYR A 107 16.98 -13.70 -1.53
N MET A 108 17.18 -13.14 -0.33
CA MET A 108 16.46 -11.98 0.17
C MET A 108 16.93 -10.69 -0.53
N GLU A 109 15.99 -9.79 -0.81
CA GLU A 109 16.30 -8.45 -1.35
C GLU A 109 16.62 -7.50 -0.19
N ASN A 110 17.85 -7.00 -0.14
CA ASN A 110 18.21 -6.01 0.88
C ASN A 110 17.68 -4.63 0.50
N GLY A 111 17.19 -3.90 1.50
CA GLY A 111 16.77 -2.52 1.34
C GLY A 111 17.92 -1.64 0.85
N LYS A 112 17.64 -0.77 -0.13
CA LYS A 112 18.67 0.02 -0.83
C LYS A 112 18.85 1.41 -0.26
N GLN A 113 17.90 1.88 0.54
CA GLN A 113 17.94 3.19 1.20
C GLN A 113 18.03 4.39 0.23
N ILE A 114 17.69 4.18 -1.04
CA ILE A 114 17.70 5.20 -2.11
C ILE A 114 16.30 5.66 -2.51
N TYR A 115 15.26 4.93 -2.11
CA TYR A 115 13.92 5.11 -2.67
C TYR A 115 13.27 6.42 -2.22
N GLY A 116 12.54 7.03 -3.15
CA GLY A 116 11.62 8.13 -2.95
C GLY A 116 10.17 7.70 -3.23
N VAL A 117 9.30 8.68 -3.40
CA VAL A 117 7.88 8.47 -3.72
C VAL A 117 7.77 7.75 -5.07
N PRO A 118 7.10 6.58 -5.13
CA PRO A 118 6.89 5.87 -6.40
C PRO A 118 5.93 6.64 -7.32
N ILE A 119 6.06 6.40 -8.62
CA ILE A 119 5.14 6.91 -9.63
C ILE A 119 4.16 5.85 -10.12
N GLY A 120 2.93 6.29 -10.42
CA GLY A 120 1.86 5.43 -10.92
C GLY A 120 0.64 5.40 -10.00
N GLY A 121 -0.53 5.22 -10.61
CA GLY A 121 -1.75 4.91 -9.89
C GLY A 121 -1.81 3.47 -9.37
N ILE A 122 -2.84 3.20 -8.60
CA ILE A 122 -3.21 1.92 -8.02
C ILE A 122 -3.49 0.90 -9.12
N GLY A 123 -2.78 -0.23 -9.10
CA GLY A 123 -3.07 -1.37 -9.97
C GLY A 123 -2.73 -1.19 -11.45
N GLY A 124 -2.12 -0.07 -11.84
CA GLY A 124 -1.56 0.18 -13.18
C GLY A 124 -0.13 -0.34 -13.37
N GLY A 125 0.51 -0.79 -12.29
CA GLY A 125 1.96 -0.98 -12.22
C GLY A 125 2.65 0.30 -11.75
N THR A 126 3.79 0.19 -11.08
CA THR A 126 4.54 1.34 -10.56
C THR A 126 5.99 1.34 -11.04
N ILE A 127 6.58 2.53 -11.02
CA ILE A 127 8.02 2.73 -11.21
C ILE A 127 8.51 3.53 -10.00
N GLY A 128 9.52 3.04 -9.29
CA GLY A 128 10.15 3.80 -8.23
C GLY A 128 11.02 4.93 -8.79
N ARG A 129 11.10 6.02 -8.04
CA ARG A 129 12.10 7.06 -8.28
C ARG A 129 12.88 7.29 -7.00
N GLY A 130 14.21 7.26 -7.09
CA GLY A 130 15.09 7.55 -5.98
C GLY A 130 14.97 9.01 -5.54
N TYR A 131 15.27 9.29 -4.27
CA TYR A 131 15.26 10.66 -3.77
C TYR A 131 16.29 11.55 -4.49
N ALA A 132 17.32 10.94 -5.08
CA ALA A 132 18.36 11.59 -5.87
C ALA A 132 18.11 11.52 -7.39
N GLY A 133 16.86 11.24 -7.82
CA GLY A 133 16.39 11.41 -9.19
C GLY A 133 16.46 10.17 -10.08
N GLU A 134 16.99 9.05 -9.60
CA GLU A 134 17.12 7.80 -10.36
C GLU A 134 15.76 7.16 -10.63
N PHE A 135 15.52 6.63 -11.83
CA PHE A 135 14.40 5.70 -12.05
C PHE A 135 14.85 4.28 -11.67
N CYS A 136 14.18 3.71 -10.68
CA CYS A 136 14.59 2.47 -10.02
C CYS A 136 13.37 1.65 -9.62
N ARG A 137 13.51 0.33 -9.44
CA ARG A 137 12.41 -0.54 -8.95
C ARG A 137 11.15 -0.49 -9.83
N PHE A 138 11.05 -1.43 -10.76
CA PHE A 138 9.92 -1.54 -11.68
C PHE A 138 8.96 -2.65 -11.21
N GLN A 139 7.66 -2.34 -11.21
CA GLN A 139 6.56 -3.27 -10.95
C GLN A 139 5.61 -3.31 -12.15
N MET A 140 6.16 -3.48 -13.36
CA MET A 140 5.33 -3.62 -14.56
C MET A 140 4.65 -4.99 -14.62
N ARG A 141 5.36 -6.02 -14.13
CA ARG A 141 4.85 -7.38 -14.06
C ARG A 141 3.99 -7.54 -12.79
N PRO A 142 2.78 -8.11 -12.89
CA PRO A 142 1.88 -8.29 -11.74
C PRO A 142 2.59 -8.98 -10.56
N GLY A 143 2.72 -8.29 -9.42
CA GLY A 143 3.34 -8.83 -8.21
C GLY A 143 4.84 -9.20 -8.31
N ILE A 144 5.56 -8.79 -9.35
CA ILE A 144 6.99 -9.07 -9.52
C ILE A 144 7.79 -7.78 -9.63
N TYR A 145 8.75 -7.61 -8.73
CA TYR A 145 9.65 -6.45 -8.69
C TYR A 145 10.98 -6.69 -9.40
N GLU A 146 11.51 -5.60 -9.95
CA GLU A 146 12.84 -5.54 -10.53
C GLU A 146 13.57 -4.30 -10.02
N TYR A 147 14.46 -4.48 -9.05
CA TYR A 147 15.08 -3.40 -8.25
C TYR A 147 16.25 -2.67 -8.93
N ASN A 148 16.34 -2.70 -10.26
CA ASN A 148 17.46 -2.12 -11.00
C ASN A 148 17.28 -0.60 -11.18
N VAL A 149 18.40 0.13 -11.20
CA VAL A 149 18.44 1.52 -11.66
C VAL A 149 18.65 1.52 -13.18
N VAL A 150 17.79 2.21 -13.92
CA VAL A 150 17.86 2.28 -15.38
C VAL A 150 18.57 3.56 -15.81
N GLN A 151 19.85 3.42 -16.18
CA GLN A 151 20.75 4.56 -16.47
C GLN A 151 20.25 5.51 -17.57
N ALA A 152 19.55 4.98 -18.58
CA ALA A 152 19.00 5.76 -19.69
C ALA A 152 17.77 6.60 -19.32
N ASN A 153 17.12 6.30 -18.20
CA ASN A 153 15.91 6.99 -17.75
C ASN A 153 16.33 8.17 -16.88
N GLN A 154 16.28 9.39 -17.43
CA GLN A 154 16.87 10.58 -16.79
C GLN A 154 16.12 11.86 -17.14
N PHE A 155 16.34 12.89 -16.32
CA PHE A 155 16.19 14.27 -16.75
C PHE A 155 17.58 14.89 -16.94
N ILE A 156 17.74 15.68 -18.01
CA ILE A 156 18.98 16.36 -18.37
C ILE A 156 18.67 17.85 -18.47
N VAL A 157 19.48 18.71 -17.84
CA VAL A 157 19.42 20.16 -18.01
C VAL A 157 20.51 20.63 -18.97
N THR A 158 20.19 21.61 -19.81
CA THR A 158 21.16 22.47 -20.51
C THR A 158 20.80 23.93 -20.27
N ILE A 159 21.76 24.74 -19.84
CA ILE A 159 21.61 26.18 -19.63
C ILE A 159 22.52 26.91 -20.62
N LYS A 160 21.96 27.86 -21.36
CA LYS A 160 22.68 28.72 -22.30
C LYS A 160 22.56 30.19 -21.92
N ASP A 161 23.63 30.92 -22.20
CA ASP A 161 23.70 32.37 -22.05
C ASP A 161 23.00 33.09 -23.23
N PRO A 162 22.87 34.43 -23.20
CA PRO A 162 22.27 35.21 -24.29
C PRO A 162 22.99 35.11 -25.64
N LYS A 163 24.26 34.66 -25.65
CA LYS A 163 25.05 34.45 -26.87
C LYS A 163 24.83 33.06 -27.46
N GLY A 164 24.03 32.21 -26.81
CA GLY A 164 23.75 30.84 -27.21
C GLY A 164 24.83 29.84 -26.79
N CYS A 165 25.81 30.26 -25.98
CA CYS A 165 26.87 29.40 -25.46
C CYS A 165 26.34 28.59 -24.26
N THR A 166 26.62 27.28 -24.24
CA THR A 166 26.26 26.42 -23.10
C THR A 166 27.19 26.67 -21.93
N ILE A 167 26.60 27.14 -20.82
CA ILE A 167 27.31 27.42 -19.58
C ILE A 167 27.18 26.29 -18.56
N PHE A 168 26.15 25.44 -18.70
CA PHE A 168 25.95 24.26 -17.86
C PHE A 168 25.17 23.18 -18.60
N GLN A 169 25.56 21.92 -18.41
CA GLN A 169 24.81 20.75 -18.84
C GLN A 169 25.04 19.63 -17.82
N SER A 170 23.98 18.95 -17.41
CA SER A 170 24.08 17.91 -16.38
C SER A 170 22.92 16.93 -16.42
N LEU A 171 23.19 15.69 -16.00
CA LEU A 171 22.13 14.84 -15.44
C LEU A 171 21.55 15.51 -14.19
N LEU A 172 20.24 15.40 -13.99
CA LEU A 172 19.54 15.85 -12.78
C LEU A 172 19.35 14.70 -11.79
N SER A 173 20.35 13.83 -11.68
CA SER A 173 20.41 12.74 -10.72
C SER A 173 21.84 12.49 -10.24
N LYS A 174 21.98 11.77 -9.12
CA LYS A 174 23.29 11.36 -8.59
C LYS A 174 23.94 10.23 -9.41
N CYS A 175 23.23 9.65 -10.38
CA CYS A 175 23.75 8.55 -11.20
C CYS A 175 25.11 8.90 -11.79
N SER A 176 26.16 8.38 -11.16
CA SER A 176 27.52 8.61 -11.57
C SER A 176 27.95 7.49 -12.52
N THR A 177 28.23 7.85 -13.77
CA THR A 177 29.01 7.04 -14.69
C THR A 177 30.49 6.91 -14.27
N ARG A 178 30.86 7.50 -13.12
CA ARG A 178 32.18 7.44 -12.50
C ARG A 178 32.07 7.41 -10.98
N ASP A 179 31.94 6.24 -10.38
CA ASP A 179 32.82 5.89 -9.27
C ASP A 179 32.69 4.43 -8.86
N LYS A 180 33.85 3.76 -8.80
CA LYS A 180 34.02 2.38 -8.30
C LYS A 180 34.34 2.35 -6.80
N THR A 181 34.09 3.45 -6.10
CA THR A 181 34.47 3.64 -4.70
C THR A 181 33.26 3.78 -3.77
N SER A 182 32.04 3.79 -4.31
CA SER A 182 30.81 3.89 -3.53
C SER A 182 29.94 2.63 -3.66
N ASP A 183 30.54 1.46 -3.90
CA ASP A 183 29.89 0.20 -3.56
C ASP A 183 30.15 -0.05 -2.07
N PRO A 184 29.15 0.09 -1.19
CA PRO A 184 29.32 -0.19 0.22
C PRO A 184 29.47 -1.69 0.52
N ASP A 185 29.24 -2.56 -0.47
CA ASP A 185 29.47 -4.00 -0.42
C ASP A 185 30.84 -4.40 -1.01
N ALA A 186 31.63 -3.43 -1.50
CA ALA A 186 33.03 -3.67 -1.80
C ALA A 186 33.81 -3.79 -0.49
N ASP A 187 34.24 -5.02 -0.19
CA ASP A 187 35.13 -5.38 0.90
C ASP A 187 36.26 -4.34 1.06
N PRO A 188 36.40 -3.69 2.23
CA PRO A 188 37.45 -2.70 2.47
C PRO A 188 38.86 -3.32 2.46
N ASP A 189 38.96 -4.64 2.60
CA ASP A 189 40.18 -5.40 2.39
C ASP A 189 40.15 -5.99 0.97
N GLY A 190 41.03 -5.53 0.10
CA GLY A 190 41.06 -5.87 -1.34
C GLY A 190 41.36 -7.34 -1.71
N GLU A 191 40.84 -8.33 -1.00
CA GLU A 191 40.86 -9.74 -1.39
C GLU A 191 39.66 -10.12 -2.26
N ARG A 192 39.87 -9.92 -3.56
CA ARG A 192 39.01 -10.36 -4.66
C ARG A 192 38.50 -11.80 -4.49
N THR A 193 37.21 -11.98 -4.27
CA THR A 193 36.50 -13.20 -4.69
C THR A 193 36.42 -13.20 -6.21
N LYS A 194 37.42 -13.82 -6.87
CA LYS A 194 37.32 -14.19 -8.28
C LYS A 194 36.06 -15.04 -8.47
N CYS A 195 35.16 -14.59 -9.33
CA CYS A 195 34.09 -15.43 -9.88
C CYS A 195 34.72 -16.72 -10.43
N GLN A 196 34.45 -17.87 -9.79
CA GLN A 196 35.02 -19.18 -10.15
C GLN A 196 34.28 -19.85 -11.33
N LEU A 197 33.43 -19.11 -12.06
CA LEU A 197 32.74 -19.64 -13.23
C LEU A 197 33.67 -19.58 -14.47
N PRO A 198 33.89 -20.72 -15.17
CA PRO A 198 34.66 -20.72 -16.40
C PRO A 198 33.88 -19.96 -17.47
N ASN A 199 34.50 -18.92 -18.06
CA ASN A 199 33.98 -17.97 -19.08
C ASN A 199 33.63 -16.55 -18.63
N CYS A 200 34.05 -16.10 -17.44
CA CYS A 200 33.98 -14.67 -17.10
C CYS A 200 35.10 -13.88 -17.82
N SER A 201 34.91 -13.59 -19.11
CA SER A 201 35.84 -12.79 -19.92
C SER A 201 35.32 -11.36 -20.16
N SER A 202 36.24 -10.41 -20.00
CA SER A 202 36.20 -8.99 -20.41
C SER A 202 35.29 -8.01 -19.63
N ARG A 203 35.90 -6.89 -19.21
CA ARG A 203 35.28 -5.72 -18.56
C ARG A 203 34.14 -5.17 -19.42
N ALA A 204 32.91 -5.16 -18.91
CA ALA A 204 31.81 -4.45 -19.56
C ALA A 204 32.09 -2.93 -19.52
N LYS A 205 32.07 -2.27 -20.69
CA LYS A 205 32.03 -0.79 -20.78
C LYS A 205 30.69 -0.33 -20.20
N GLN A 206 30.71 0.70 -19.36
CA GLN A 206 29.46 1.26 -18.82
C GLN A 206 28.65 1.92 -19.96
N PRO A 207 27.33 1.68 -20.04
CA PRO A 207 26.46 2.35 -21.01
C PRO A 207 26.42 3.86 -20.72
N LEU A 208 26.21 4.65 -21.78
CA LEU A 208 26.04 6.10 -21.72
C LEU A 208 27.21 6.84 -21.06
N SER A 209 28.43 6.36 -21.27
CA SER A 209 29.65 6.88 -20.63
C SER A 209 29.99 8.36 -20.93
N ALA A 210 29.36 8.97 -21.94
CA ALA A 210 29.52 10.41 -22.21
C ALA A 210 28.68 11.28 -21.25
N TRP A 211 27.62 10.73 -20.68
CA TRP A 211 26.70 11.43 -19.79
C TRP A 211 27.32 11.52 -18.40
N HIS A 212 27.14 12.67 -17.77
CA HIS A 212 27.71 12.92 -16.45
C HIS A 212 26.86 13.92 -15.66
N SER A 213 26.90 13.77 -14.34
CA SER A 213 26.28 14.68 -13.41
C SER A 213 27.30 15.72 -12.96
N ASN A 214 26.95 17.00 -13.11
CA ASN A 214 27.71 18.18 -12.71
C ASN A 214 26.98 18.99 -11.63
N ILE A 215 25.89 18.46 -11.05
CA ILE A 215 25.22 19.08 -9.91
C ILE A 215 26.06 18.90 -8.64
N GLU A 216 25.90 19.82 -7.71
CA GLU A 216 26.48 19.70 -6.38
C GLU A 216 25.43 19.10 -5.44
N ASP A 217 25.67 17.88 -4.94
CA ASP A 217 24.70 17.14 -4.12
C ASP A 217 24.22 17.91 -2.88
N SER A 218 25.11 18.66 -2.22
CA SER A 218 24.80 19.49 -1.03
C SER A 218 23.77 20.60 -1.32
N ARG A 219 23.69 21.03 -2.59
CA ARG A 219 22.79 22.07 -3.11
C ARG A 219 21.51 21.51 -3.74
N CYS A 220 21.31 20.20 -3.65
CA CYS A 220 20.10 19.53 -4.10
C CYS A 220 19.31 19.00 -2.90
N SER A 221 17.99 19.20 -2.90
CA SER A 221 17.09 18.68 -1.87
C SER A 221 15.91 17.91 -2.47
N TYR A 222 15.43 16.96 -1.71
CA TYR A 222 14.25 16.15 -2.00
C TYR A 222 13.26 16.30 -0.85
N THR A 223 11.98 16.48 -1.18
CA THR A 223 10.86 16.39 -0.22
C THR A 223 9.84 15.38 -0.73
N GLY A 224 9.61 14.30 0.01
CA GLY A 224 8.57 13.30 -0.29
C GLY A 224 7.34 13.45 0.60
N LEU A 225 6.18 13.64 -0.01
CA LEU A 225 4.88 13.64 0.68
C LEU A 225 3.86 12.94 -0.24
N TYR A 226 3.86 11.62 -0.20
CA TYR A 226 3.08 10.77 -1.09
C TYR A 226 1.63 11.26 -1.23
N PRO A 227 1.07 11.36 -2.46
CA PRO A 227 1.61 10.85 -3.73
C PRO A 227 2.45 11.85 -4.53
N ARG A 228 2.90 12.94 -3.89
CA ARG A 228 3.72 13.99 -4.51
C ARG A 228 5.16 13.95 -4.01
N SER A 229 6.09 14.42 -4.83
CA SER A 229 7.43 14.75 -4.37
C SER A 229 7.98 15.97 -5.08
N TRP A 230 8.92 16.63 -4.42
CA TRP A 230 9.62 17.81 -4.90
C TRP A 230 11.12 17.54 -4.90
N THR A 231 11.80 17.95 -5.97
CA THR A 231 13.25 17.92 -6.04
C THR A 231 13.75 19.29 -6.46
N GLU A 232 14.56 19.91 -5.61
CA GLU A 232 15.09 21.25 -5.80
C GLU A 232 16.57 21.18 -6.17
N TYR A 233 16.97 21.95 -7.18
CA TYR A 233 18.35 22.07 -7.63
C TYR A 233 18.74 23.54 -7.62
N ASP A 234 19.65 23.91 -6.72
CA ASP A 234 20.19 25.26 -6.68
C ASP A 234 21.38 25.41 -7.65
N LEU A 235 21.07 25.83 -8.88
CA LEU A 235 22.02 26.12 -9.94
C LEU A 235 22.27 27.63 -10.08
N SER A 236 22.07 28.41 -9.01
CA SER A 236 22.13 29.88 -9.05
C SER A 236 23.48 30.43 -9.51
N HIS A 237 24.57 29.66 -9.35
CA HIS A 237 25.87 29.96 -9.95
C HIS A 237 25.81 30.13 -11.48
N TYR A 238 24.88 29.43 -12.14
CA TYR A 238 24.60 29.53 -13.58
C TYR A 238 23.39 30.45 -13.89
N GLY A 239 22.80 31.08 -12.86
CA GLY A 239 21.67 31.99 -12.96
C GLY A 239 20.30 31.32 -12.98
N VAL A 240 20.18 30.04 -12.61
CA VAL A 240 18.90 29.31 -12.65
C VAL A 240 18.64 28.56 -11.33
N ARG A 241 17.40 28.47 -10.88
CA ARG A 241 16.97 27.45 -9.90
C ARG A 241 15.92 26.54 -10.55
N LEU A 242 15.96 25.25 -10.23
CA LEU A 242 15.00 24.28 -10.75
C LEU A 242 14.25 23.61 -9.60
N THR A 243 12.94 23.43 -9.77
CA THR A 243 12.14 22.57 -8.91
C THR A 243 11.35 21.59 -9.77
N CYS A 244 11.55 20.29 -9.56
CA CYS A 244 10.75 19.23 -10.17
C CYS A 244 9.64 18.83 -9.20
N ARG A 245 8.39 19.03 -9.57
CA ARG A 245 7.21 18.52 -8.89
C ARG A 245 6.75 17.24 -9.59
N GLN A 246 6.80 16.12 -8.89
CA GLN A 246 6.31 14.83 -9.36
C GLN A 246 4.93 14.58 -8.77
N VAL A 247 3.95 14.26 -9.64
CA VAL A 247 2.55 14.08 -9.24
C VAL A 247 2.03 12.77 -9.81
N SER A 248 1.64 11.86 -8.91
CA SER A 248 0.86 10.65 -9.24
C SER A 248 -0.62 10.85 -8.86
N PRO A 249 -1.58 10.35 -9.65
CA PRO A 249 -3.01 10.65 -9.47
C PRO A 249 -3.68 9.80 -8.37
N VAL A 250 -3.03 9.58 -7.23
CA VAL A 250 -3.58 8.73 -6.14
C VAL A 250 -4.36 9.59 -5.15
N ILE A 251 -5.68 9.53 -5.23
CA ILE A 251 -6.58 10.46 -4.53
C ILE A 251 -7.68 9.63 -3.86
N PRO A 252 -7.87 9.75 -2.53
CA PRO A 252 -8.96 9.07 -1.82
C PRO A 252 -10.31 9.33 -2.50
N HIS A 253 -11.14 8.29 -2.58
CA HIS A 253 -12.46 8.30 -3.22
C HIS A 253 -12.54 8.58 -4.73
N GLU A 254 -11.43 8.91 -5.40
CA GLU A 254 -11.38 9.17 -6.85
C GLU A 254 -10.82 7.94 -7.59
N TYR A 255 -11.71 6.99 -7.92
CA TYR A 255 -11.33 5.67 -8.45
C TYR A 255 -10.82 5.70 -9.90
N ARG A 256 -11.32 6.61 -10.72
CA ARG A 256 -10.83 6.79 -12.10
C ARG A 256 -9.39 7.25 -12.06
N GLU A 257 -9.15 8.37 -11.37
CA GLU A 257 -7.84 9.02 -11.38
C GLU A 257 -6.80 8.13 -10.67
N SER A 258 -7.18 7.54 -9.54
CA SER A 258 -6.32 6.63 -8.79
C SER A 258 -5.93 5.38 -9.57
N SER A 259 -6.62 5.02 -10.65
CA SER A 259 -6.25 3.84 -11.47
C SER A 259 -5.20 4.13 -12.53
N LEU A 260 -4.91 5.41 -12.84
CA LEU A 260 -4.20 5.77 -14.05
C LEU A 260 -2.70 5.42 -14.00
N PRO A 261 -2.16 4.72 -15.02
CA PRO A 261 -0.76 4.32 -15.08
C PRO A 261 0.13 5.45 -15.59
N CYS A 262 0.20 6.57 -14.86
CA CYS A 262 0.98 7.73 -15.26
C CYS A 262 1.50 8.56 -14.09
N ALA A 263 2.45 9.45 -14.39
CA ALA A 263 2.83 10.55 -13.53
C ALA A 263 3.24 11.78 -14.35
N VAL A 264 3.02 12.96 -13.76
CA VAL A 264 3.39 14.26 -14.33
C VAL A 264 4.59 14.81 -13.59
N PHE A 265 5.52 15.40 -14.33
CA PHE A 265 6.71 16.07 -13.84
C PHE A 265 6.65 17.54 -14.28
N VAL A 266 6.39 18.43 -13.34
CA VAL A 266 6.35 19.88 -13.58
C VAL A 266 7.67 20.48 -13.16
N TRP A 267 8.43 21.00 -14.13
CA TRP A 267 9.72 21.65 -13.89
C TRP A 267 9.54 23.16 -13.85
N SER A 268 9.53 23.72 -12.64
CA SER A 268 9.58 25.17 -12.45
C SER A 268 11.01 25.64 -12.64
N VAL A 269 11.22 26.46 -13.68
CA VAL A 269 12.51 27.02 -14.06
C VAL A 269 12.51 28.51 -13.72
N GLU A 270 13.29 28.88 -12.71
CA GLU A 270 13.43 30.27 -12.25
C GLU A 270 14.75 30.84 -12.74
N ASN A 271 14.72 31.94 -13.50
CA ASN A 271 15.90 32.72 -13.83
C ASN A 271 16.17 33.71 -12.69
N VAL A 272 17.28 33.52 -11.98
CA VAL A 272 17.64 34.30 -10.77
C VAL A 272 18.75 35.30 -11.01
N CYS A 273 19.14 35.52 -12.26
CA CYS A 273 20.14 36.53 -12.62
C CYS A 273 19.53 37.69 -13.43
N ASP A 274 20.38 38.68 -13.72
CA ASP A 274 20.07 39.91 -14.44
C ASP A 274 20.13 39.77 -15.97
N GLN A 275 20.39 38.57 -16.47
CA GLN A 275 20.52 38.26 -17.89
C GLN A 275 19.48 37.25 -18.35
N GLU A 276 19.15 37.26 -19.64
CA GLU A 276 18.34 36.19 -20.22
C GLU A 276 19.05 34.84 -20.09
N ARG A 277 18.26 33.79 -19.86
CA ARG A 277 18.72 32.40 -19.86
C ARG A 277 17.84 31.56 -20.75
N LYS A 278 18.45 30.76 -21.61
CA LYS A 278 17.74 29.73 -22.37
C LYS A 278 17.98 28.39 -21.67
N VAL A 279 16.91 27.80 -21.16
CA VAL A 279 16.98 26.56 -20.38
C VAL A 279 16.24 25.46 -21.11
N SER A 280 16.91 24.33 -21.24
CA SER A 280 16.32 23.11 -21.79
C SER A 280 16.27 22.02 -20.73
N ILE A 281 15.12 21.36 -20.62
CA ILE A 281 14.96 20.12 -19.85
C ILE A 281 14.65 19.00 -20.84
N THR A 282 15.42 17.92 -20.78
CA THR A 282 15.24 16.73 -21.62
C THR A 282 14.87 15.54 -20.76
N PHE A 283 13.75 14.90 -21.07
CA PHE A 283 13.33 13.65 -20.45
C PHE A 283 13.69 12.48 -21.37
N THR A 284 14.56 11.58 -20.92
CA THR A 284 14.95 10.36 -21.63
C THR A 284 14.38 9.12 -20.96
N PHE A 285 14.04 8.10 -21.75
CA PHE A 285 13.54 6.82 -21.24
C PHE A 285 13.83 5.70 -22.23
N LYS A 286 14.03 4.47 -21.75
CA LYS A 286 14.22 3.30 -22.61
C LYS A 286 13.11 2.25 -22.46
N ASN A 287 13.06 1.35 -23.44
CA ASN A 287 12.24 0.14 -23.36
C ASN A 287 12.70 -0.78 -22.20
N GLY A 288 11.80 -1.68 -21.81
CA GLY A 288 12.02 -2.70 -20.80
C GLY A 288 11.85 -2.17 -19.37
N THR A 289 12.59 -2.77 -18.47
CA THR A 289 12.45 -2.56 -17.02
C THR A 289 13.82 -2.55 -16.31
N GLY A 290 14.91 -2.67 -17.08
CA GLY A 290 16.27 -2.82 -16.57
C GLY A 290 16.65 -4.27 -16.26
N ASN A 291 15.72 -5.21 -16.42
CA ASN A 291 16.01 -6.64 -16.34
C ASN A 291 16.44 -7.17 -17.70
N LYS A 292 17.63 -7.79 -17.77
CA LYS A 292 18.20 -8.31 -19.02
C LYS A 292 17.26 -9.23 -19.82
N LYS A 293 16.42 -10.02 -19.16
CA LYS A 293 15.47 -10.91 -19.85
C LYS A 293 14.35 -10.10 -20.49
N GLN A 294 13.73 -9.20 -19.73
CA GLN A 294 12.62 -8.38 -20.22
C GLN A 294 13.06 -7.38 -21.26
N ASP A 295 14.22 -6.76 -21.05
CA ASP A 295 14.85 -5.85 -22.03
C ASP A 295 15.17 -6.58 -23.35
N ALA A 296 15.56 -7.86 -23.27
CA ALA A 296 15.84 -8.68 -24.46
C ALA A 296 14.59 -9.19 -25.20
N GLU A 297 13.38 -9.01 -24.66
CA GLU A 297 12.12 -9.26 -25.39
C GLU A 297 11.99 -8.22 -26.51
N GLY A 298 12.71 -8.48 -27.60
CA GLY A 298 12.92 -7.54 -28.69
C GLY A 298 11.66 -7.19 -29.47
N GLY A 299 11.81 -6.25 -30.41
CA GLY A 299 10.70 -5.69 -31.19
C GLY A 299 10.10 -4.43 -30.56
N ALA A 300 10.90 -3.70 -29.78
CA ALA A 300 10.54 -2.37 -29.35
C ALA A 300 10.56 -1.42 -30.57
N GLU A 301 9.48 -0.68 -30.76
CA GLU A 301 9.32 0.27 -31.85
C GLU A 301 8.96 1.63 -31.27
N SER A 302 9.59 2.68 -31.75
CA SER A 302 9.26 4.04 -31.33
C SER A 302 8.46 4.80 -32.37
N GLN A 303 7.59 5.68 -31.90
CA GLN A 303 6.76 6.53 -32.74
C GLN A 303 6.66 7.92 -32.14
N LEU A 304 6.81 8.96 -32.98
CA LEU A 304 6.50 10.33 -32.57
C LEU A 304 4.97 10.46 -32.37
N ILE A 305 4.57 11.04 -31.25
CA ILE A 305 3.16 11.26 -30.92
C ILE A 305 2.85 12.76 -30.81
N SER A 306 1.64 13.11 -31.24
CA SER A 306 1.03 14.42 -31.04
C SER A 306 -0.46 14.18 -30.79
N GLU A 307 -0.92 14.34 -29.55
CA GLU A 307 -2.29 14.07 -29.11
C GLU A 307 -2.80 15.30 -28.35
N GLY A 308 -3.77 16.03 -28.92
CA GLY A 308 -4.21 17.31 -28.36
C GLY A 308 -3.04 18.27 -28.08
N ASN A 309 -2.87 18.67 -26.82
CA ASN A 309 -1.77 19.53 -26.37
C ASN A 309 -0.52 18.77 -25.90
N ALA A 310 -0.43 17.46 -26.14
CA ALA A 310 0.72 16.64 -25.78
C ALA A 310 1.57 16.33 -27.03
N LYS A 311 2.86 16.69 -27.01
CA LYS A 311 3.84 16.36 -28.05
C LYS A 311 4.96 15.51 -27.47
N GLY A 312 5.23 14.34 -28.06
CA GLY A 312 6.05 13.32 -27.39
C GLY A 312 6.55 12.18 -28.27
N VAL A 313 7.01 11.10 -27.63
CA VAL A 313 7.43 9.83 -28.24
C VAL A 313 6.85 8.65 -27.46
N SER A 314 6.36 7.64 -28.17
CA SER A 314 5.93 6.35 -27.63
C SER A 314 6.96 5.27 -27.96
N ILE A 315 7.15 4.32 -27.04
CA ILE A 315 7.88 3.06 -27.22
C ILE A 315 6.85 1.95 -27.07
N ARG A 316 6.51 1.25 -28.16
CA ARG A 316 5.71 0.03 -28.15
C ARG A 316 6.63 -1.17 -27.93
N GLN A 317 6.25 -2.11 -27.08
CA GLN A 317 7.08 -3.23 -26.68
C GLN A 317 6.25 -4.37 -26.09
N LYS A 318 6.95 -5.42 -25.64
CA LYS A 318 6.39 -6.46 -24.77
C LYS A 318 7.20 -6.56 -23.49
N ILE A 319 6.53 -6.85 -22.39
CA ILE A 319 7.15 -7.17 -21.10
C ILE A 319 6.54 -8.48 -20.62
N ALA A 320 7.34 -9.54 -20.53
CA ALA A 320 6.90 -10.89 -20.26
C ALA A 320 5.75 -11.31 -21.21
N GLU A 321 5.95 -11.14 -22.52
CA GLU A 321 5.00 -11.39 -23.61
C GLU A 321 3.75 -10.49 -23.65
N MET A 322 3.50 -9.69 -22.61
CA MET A 322 2.34 -8.81 -22.51
C MET A 322 2.60 -7.48 -23.25
N PRO A 323 1.68 -7.02 -24.13
CA PRO A 323 1.81 -5.72 -24.79
C PRO A 323 1.92 -4.58 -23.78
N CYS A 324 2.90 -3.71 -23.98
CA CYS A 324 3.13 -2.53 -23.17
C CYS A 324 3.60 -1.39 -24.06
N SER A 325 3.15 -0.17 -23.82
CA SER A 325 3.78 1.03 -24.38
C SER A 325 4.21 2.01 -23.29
N TYR A 326 5.41 2.59 -23.42
CA TYR A 326 5.83 3.75 -22.63
C TYR A 326 5.70 5.01 -23.45
N ASN A 327 5.08 6.04 -22.88
CA ASN A 327 4.69 7.24 -23.60
C ASN A 327 5.20 8.45 -22.83
N LEU A 328 6.12 9.18 -23.46
CA LEU A 328 6.69 10.41 -22.92
C LEU A 328 6.14 11.58 -23.72
N ALA A 329 5.62 12.60 -23.06
CA ALA A 329 5.18 13.81 -23.74
C ALA A 329 5.46 15.06 -22.92
N CYS A 330 5.43 16.20 -23.60
CA CYS A 330 5.49 17.53 -23.00
C CYS A 330 4.29 18.36 -23.47
N ARG A 331 3.78 19.25 -22.59
CA ARG A 331 2.68 20.16 -22.93
C ARG A 331 3.13 21.19 -23.97
N VAL A 332 2.37 21.31 -25.04
CA VAL A 332 2.58 22.31 -26.09
C VAL A 332 2.11 23.68 -25.58
N LEU A 333 3.04 24.63 -25.50
CA LEU A 333 2.77 26.05 -25.25
C LEU A 333 3.52 26.91 -26.27
N PRO A 334 2.98 28.07 -26.69
CA PRO A 334 3.59 28.92 -27.73
C PRO A 334 5.04 29.35 -27.46
N GLU A 335 5.39 29.54 -26.19
CA GLU A 335 6.69 30.00 -25.73
C GLU A 335 7.71 28.86 -25.50
N ILE A 336 7.28 27.60 -25.59
CA ILE A 336 8.14 26.43 -25.41
C ILE A 336 8.47 25.80 -26.75
N SER A 337 9.76 25.63 -27.04
CA SER A 337 10.23 24.84 -28.17
C SER A 337 10.38 23.38 -27.76
N ILE A 338 9.61 22.48 -28.40
CA ILE A 338 9.64 21.04 -28.11
C ILE A 338 10.26 20.29 -29.29
N THR A 339 11.36 19.59 -29.02
CA THR A 339 12.06 18.70 -29.96
C THR A 339 12.14 17.28 -29.39
N ARG A 340 12.33 16.27 -30.25
CA ARG A 340 12.24 14.85 -29.87
C ARG A 340 13.40 14.06 -30.44
N CYS A 341 13.74 12.95 -29.81
CA CYS A 341 14.61 11.93 -30.37
C CYS A 341 13.81 10.63 -30.40
N PRO A 342 13.38 10.16 -31.58
CA PRO A 342 12.63 8.91 -31.68
C PRO A 342 13.48 7.69 -31.33
N GLN A 343 14.81 7.74 -31.43
CA GLN A 343 15.66 6.59 -31.10
C GLN A 343 17.10 6.99 -30.81
N PHE A 344 17.67 6.49 -29.71
CA PHE A 344 19.10 6.42 -29.43
C PHE A 344 19.50 5.05 -28.85
N ASP A 345 20.79 4.70 -28.85
CA ASP A 345 21.31 3.45 -28.28
C ASP A 345 21.52 3.59 -26.75
N PRO A 346 20.67 2.99 -25.89
CA PRO A 346 20.85 3.07 -24.45
C PRO A 346 22.02 2.22 -23.94
N ALA A 347 22.55 1.29 -24.75
CA ALA A 347 23.80 0.57 -24.47
C ALA A 347 25.04 1.26 -25.10
N GLY A 348 24.82 2.37 -25.80
CA GLY A 348 25.79 3.21 -26.49
C GLY A 348 26.73 3.94 -25.53
N ASN A 349 27.56 4.85 -26.06
CA ASN A 349 28.23 5.84 -25.23
C ASN A 349 27.35 7.10 -25.00
N GLY A 350 26.30 7.28 -25.81
CA GLY A 350 25.35 8.39 -25.72
C GLY A 350 25.89 9.74 -26.17
N GLU A 351 27.03 9.75 -26.88
CA GLU A 351 27.77 10.96 -27.21
C GLU A 351 27.02 11.87 -28.18
N GLN A 352 26.35 11.29 -29.18
CA GLN A 352 25.62 12.08 -30.18
C GLN A 352 24.48 12.90 -29.55
N LEU A 353 23.63 12.25 -28.74
CA LEU A 353 22.52 12.93 -28.06
C LEU A 353 23.04 13.99 -27.07
N TRP A 354 24.09 13.64 -26.30
CA TRP A 354 24.69 14.56 -25.34
C TRP A 354 25.28 15.81 -26.01
N ALA A 355 25.98 15.63 -27.15
CA ALA A 355 26.57 16.71 -27.92
C ALA A 355 25.50 17.60 -28.59
N GLN A 356 24.43 17.03 -29.14
CA GLN A 356 23.30 17.81 -29.69
C GLN A 356 22.69 18.74 -28.64
N LEU A 357 22.42 18.22 -27.45
CA LEU A 357 21.92 19.01 -26.33
C LEU A 357 22.92 20.09 -25.91
N LYS A 358 24.22 19.79 -25.92
CA LYS A 358 25.27 20.76 -25.61
C LYS A 358 25.35 21.87 -26.65
N GLU A 359 25.26 21.54 -27.93
CA GLU A 359 25.48 22.48 -29.03
C GLU A 359 24.25 23.35 -29.29
N HIS A 360 23.05 22.76 -29.25
CA HIS A 360 21.81 23.45 -29.65
C HIS A 360 20.84 23.67 -28.48
N GLY A 361 20.96 22.90 -27.39
CA GLY A 361 19.94 22.83 -26.35
C GLY A 361 18.64 22.17 -26.84
N GLN A 362 18.70 21.46 -27.97
CA GLN A 362 17.56 20.85 -28.65
C GLN A 362 17.99 19.53 -29.28
N LEU A 363 17.01 18.70 -29.63
CA LEU A 363 17.18 17.42 -30.33
C LEU A 363 16.90 17.59 -31.83
N SER A 364 17.41 16.68 -32.67
CA SER A 364 17.31 16.77 -34.13
C SER A 364 15.95 16.35 -34.75
N GLU A 365 14.97 15.92 -33.95
CA GLU A 365 13.72 15.30 -34.44
C GLU A 365 13.94 14.06 -35.34
N GLN A 366 15.12 13.43 -35.25
CA GLN A 366 15.52 12.25 -36.01
C GLN A 366 16.22 11.23 -35.10
N PRO A 367 16.24 9.94 -35.46
CA PRO A 367 17.07 8.94 -34.79
C PRO A 367 18.54 9.38 -34.74
N THR A 368 19.26 9.00 -33.69
CA THR A 368 20.73 9.10 -33.70
C THR A 368 21.31 8.17 -34.77
N SER A 369 22.44 8.55 -35.35
CA SER A 369 23.19 7.71 -36.28
C SER A 369 23.96 6.57 -35.60
N GLU A 370 24.00 6.55 -34.27
CA GLU A 370 24.57 5.46 -33.47
C GLU A 370 23.83 4.14 -33.75
N ALA A 371 24.57 3.09 -34.11
CA ALA A 371 24.00 1.76 -34.31
C ALA A 371 23.65 1.14 -32.94
N LEU A 372 22.44 0.59 -32.82
CA LEU A 372 22.01 -0.10 -31.60
C LEU A 372 22.91 -1.31 -31.34
N LYS A 373 23.58 -1.35 -30.18
CA LYS A 373 24.39 -2.50 -29.77
C LYS A 373 23.55 -3.67 -29.27
N THR A 374 22.33 -3.40 -28.83
CA THR A 374 21.34 -4.38 -28.40
C THR A 374 20.03 -4.14 -29.16
N LYS A 375 18.95 -4.85 -28.79
CA LYS A 375 17.60 -4.58 -29.31
C LYS A 375 16.89 -3.46 -28.55
N ASP A 376 17.54 -2.88 -27.54
CA ASP A 376 16.96 -1.81 -26.76
C ASP A 376 16.99 -0.49 -27.54
N ILE A 377 15.97 0.33 -27.31
CA ILE A 377 15.85 1.69 -27.82
C ILE A 377 15.60 2.65 -26.67
N GLY A 378 16.31 3.77 -26.69
CA GLY A 378 16.03 4.94 -25.88
C GLY A 378 15.28 5.99 -26.69
N VAL A 379 14.41 6.76 -26.06
CA VAL A 379 13.73 7.92 -26.65
C VAL A 379 13.93 9.16 -25.78
N ALA A 380 13.76 10.34 -26.35
CA ALA A 380 13.84 11.58 -25.60
C ALA A 380 12.84 12.65 -26.06
N VAL A 381 12.38 13.47 -25.12
CA VAL A 381 11.59 14.69 -25.35
C VAL A 381 12.32 15.84 -24.68
N CYS A 382 12.64 16.89 -25.44
CA CYS A 382 13.32 18.08 -24.95
C CYS A 382 12.41 19.30 -25.09
N ALA A 383 12.21 20.02 -23.99
CA ALA A 383 11.50 21.29 -23.93
C ALA A 383 12.48 22.40 -23.60
N GLN A 384 12.44 23.50 -24.36
CA GLN A 384 13.31 24.65 -24.18
C GLN A 384 12.50 25.94 -24.07
N VAL A 385 12.85 26.78 -23.11
CA VAL A 385 12.24 28.09 -22.87
C VAL A 385 13.33 29.17 -22.73
N ALA A 386 13.03 30.38 -23.20
CA ALA A 386 13.86 31.57 -22.97
C ALA A 386 13.23 32.41 -21.86
N LEU A 387 13.99 32.65 -20.80
CA LEU A 387 13.53 33.34 -19.59
C LEU A 387 14.19 34.70 -19.47
N LYS A 388 13.36 35.75 -19.41
CA LYS A 388 13.82 37.09 -19.03
C LYS A 388 14.43 37.08 -17.61
N PRO A 389 15.25 38.09 -17.26
CA PRO A 389 15.74 38.26 -15.90
C PRO A 389 14.61 38.17 -14.87
N MET A 390 14.83 37.46 -13.77
CA MET A 390 13.88 37.30 -12.66
C MET A 390 12.53 36.65 -13.03
N ALA A 391 12.42 36.02 -14.21
CA ALA A 391 11.21 35.34 -14.65
C ALA A 391 11.22 33.86 -14.27
N THR A 392 10.02 33.29 -14.10
CA THR A 392 9.80 31.86 -13.87
C THR A 392 8.88 31.30 -14.96
N HIS A 393 9.13 30.06 -15.39
CA HIS A 393 8.25 29.34 -16.32
C HIS A 393 8.24 27.84 -16.01
N ASP A 394 7.10 27.18 -16.21
CA ASP A 394 6.91 25.75 -15.93
C ASP A 394 6.99 24.93 -17.23
N LEU A 395 7.84 23.90 -17.24
CA LEU A 395 7.91 22.88 -18.30
C LEU A 395 7.25 21.59 -17.81
N GLU A 396 6.14 21.20 -18.44
CA GLU A 396 5.31 20.08 -17.99
C GLU A 396 5.55 18.84 -18.84
N PHE A 397 6.00 17.77 -18.20
CA PHE A 397 6.23 16.46 -18.81
C PHE A 397 5.32 15.40 -18.21
N VAL A 398 5.03 14.35 -18.98
CA VAL A 398 4.28 13.18 -18.51
C VAL A 398 4.98 11.91 -18.96
N LEU A 399 4.95 10.91 -18.08
CA LEU A 399 5.20 9.51 -18.41
C LEU A 399 3.91 8.72 -18.19
N ALA A 400 3.43 8.03 -19.22
CA ALA A 400 2.33 7.08 -19.11
C ALA A 400 2.74 5.72 -19.65
N TRP A 401 2.28 4.64 -19.02
CA TRP A 401 2.49 3.28 -19.51
C TRP A 401 1.17 2.57 -19.75
N ASP A 402 0.93 2.12 -20.98
CA ASP A 402 -0.29 1.42 -21.35
C ASP A 402 0.01 -0.08 -21.45
N MET A 403 -0.40 -0.84 -20.44
CA MET A 403 -0.22 -2.29 -20.32
C MET A 403 -1.55 -2.94 -19.92
N PRO A 404 -2.54 -2.94 -20.83
CA PRO A 404 -3.94 -3.16 -20.48
C PRO A 404 -4.26 -4.61 -20.11
N LYS A 405 -3.57 -5.56 -20.74
CA LYS A 405 -3.80 -7.01 -20.57
C LYS A 405 -2.63 -7.62 -19.84
N ILE A 406 -2.93 -8.36 -18.78
CA ILE A 406 -1.95 -9.08 -18.00
C ILE A 406 -2.25 -10.58 -17.95
N GLN A 407 -1.21 -11.37 -17.78
CA GLN A 407 -1.29 -12.80 -17.50
C GLN A 407 -0.31 -13.14 -16.38
N PHE A 408 -0.74 -14.01 -15.47
CA PHE A 408 0.17 -14.63 -14.52
C PHE A 408 0.92 -15.79 -15.18
N PRO A 409 2.07 -16.23 -14.66
CA PRO A 409 2.93 -17.22 -15.34
C PRO A 409 2.27 -18.57 -15.64
N ARG A 410 1.23 -18.97 -14.89
CA ARG A 410 0.43 -20.17 -15.19
C ARG A 410 -0.46 -20.02 -16.43
N LYS A 411 -0.71 -18.78 -16.88
CA LYS A 411 -1.51 -18.43 -18.06
C LYS A 411 -2.88 -19.13 -18.06
N MET A 412 -3.52 -19.28 -16.89
CA MET A 412 -4.86 -19.88 -16.84
C MET A 412 -5.90 -18.90 -17.34
N GLN A 413 -5.71 -17.61 -17.06
CA GLN A 413 -6.61 -16.53 -17.48
C GLN A 413 -5.83 -15.31 -17.99
N THR A 414 -6.47 -14.54 -18.86
CA THR A 414 -6.02 -13.19 -19.22
C THR A 414 -6.89 -12.20 -18.48
N HIS A 415 -6.26 -11.27 -17.77
CA HIS A 415 -6.96 -10.25 -17.01
C HIS A 415 -6.77 -8.89 -17.65
N THR A 416 -7.76 -8.01 -17.48
CA THR A 416 -7.70 -6.64 -17.99
C THR A 416 -7.56 -5.66 -16.82
N ARG A 417 -6.57 -4.76 -16.86
CA ARG A 417 -6.36 -3.74 -15.81
C ARG A 417 -7.52 -2.74 -15.75
N TYR A 418 -7.83 -2.25 -14.56
CA TYR A 418 -9.02 -1.45 -14.29
C TYR A 418 -9.07 -0.11 -15.06
N TYR A 419 -7.95 0.57 -15.25
CA TYR A 419 -7.92 1.86 -15.96
C TYR A 419 -8.45 1.79 -17.41
N THR A 420 -8.41 0.60 -18.03
CA THR A 420 -8.93 0.33 -19.39
C THR A 420 -10.43 0.55 -19.47
N LYS A 421 -11.12 0.59 -18.34
CA LYS A 421 -12.51 1.03 -18.24
C LYS A 421 -12.72 2.43 -18.81
N TYR A 422 -11.72 3.31 -18.71
CA TYR A 422 -11.81 4.71 -19.13
C TYR A 422 -10.99 5.02 -20.40
N PHE A 423 -10.08 4.13 -20.78
CA PHE A 423 -9.15 4.32 -21.89
C PHE A 423 -9.10 3.15 -22.88
N ASP A 424 -10.03 2.19 -22.80
CA ASP A 424 -10.06 0.92 -23.53
C ASP A 424 -8.85 -0.03 -23.30
N ASP A 425 -8.92 -1.24 -23.85
CA ASP A 425 -7.96 -2.33 -23.67
C ASP A 425 -7.12 -2.64 -24.92
N SER A 426 -7.05 -1.69 -25.86
CA SER A 426 -6.37 -1.87 -27.16
C SER A 426 -4.85 -1.98 -27.04
N GLY A 427 -4.25 -1.27 -26.08
CA GLY A 427 -2.81 -1.10 -25.93
C GLY A 427 -2.24 0.09 -26.71
N ASP A 428 -3.10 0.94 -27.27
CA ASP A 428 -2.77 2.15 -28.05
C ASP A 428 -3.21 3.46 -27.35
N SER A 429 -3.56 3.39 -26.07
CA SER A 429 -4.19 4.49 -25.32
C SER A 429 -3.20 5.40 -24.60
N GLY A 430 -1.93 4.99 -24.55
CA GLY A 430 -0.84 5.77 -23.95
C GLY A 430 -0.82 7.26 -24.29
N PRO A 431 -0.89 7.67 -25.58
CA PRO A 431 -0.92 9.09 -25.96
C PRO A 431 -2.14 9.85 -25.41
N ARG A 432 -3.32 9.22 -25.37
CA ARG A 432 -4.54 9.81 -24.78
C ARG A 432 -4.42 9.96 -23.26
N ILE A 433 -3.77 9.00 -22.59
CA ILE A 433 -3.47 9.10 -21.16
C ILE A 433 -2.50 10.27 -20.92
N CYS A 434 -1.49 10.47 -21.77
CA CYS A 434 -0.58 11.62 -21.68
C CYS A 434 -1.33 12.96 -21.81
N GLU A 435 -2.19 13.13 -22.82
CA GLU A 435 -3.00 14.35 -22.99
C GLU A 435 -3.90 14.60 -21.78
N TYR A 436 -4.61 13.56 -21.32
CA TYR A 436 -5.49 13.66 -20.18
C TYR A 436 -4.74 14.07 -18.91
N ALA A 437 -3.59 13.45 -18.64
CA ALA A 437 -2.79 13.75 -17.46
C ALA A 437 -2.25 15.18 -17.46
N LEU A 438 -1.71 15.66 -18.59
CA LEU A 438 -1.24 17.05 -18.72
C LEU A 438 -2.37 18.07 -18.56
N ARG A 439 -3.61 17.70 -18.91
CA ARG A 439 -4.79 18.54 -18.69
C ARG A 439 -5.28 18.53 -17.24
N GLN A 440 -5.18 17.38 -16.55
CA GLN A 440 -5.83 17.17 -15.26
C GLN A 440 -4.91 17.30 -14.03
N TYR A 441 -3.59 17.24 -14.17
CA TYR A 441 -2.70 17.18 -12.99
C TYR A 441 -2.86 18.36 -12.03
N SER A 442 -3.16 19.56 -12.52
CA SER A 442 -3.40 20.72 -11.62
C SER A 442 -4.65 20.51 -10.75
N THR A 443 -5.66 19.81 -11.28
CA THR A 443 -6.82 19.37 -10.50
C THR A 443 -6.41 18.31 -9.48
N TRP A 444 -5.57 17.36 -9.88
CA TRP A 444 -5.05 16.35 -8.96
C TRP A 444 -4.29 16.99 -7.80
N GLU A 445 -3.40 17.95 -8.04
CA GLU A 445 -2.66 18.65 -6.98
C GLU A 445 -3.61 19.32 -5.98
N ARG A 446 -4.67 19.98 -6.45
CA ARG A 446 -5.69 20.59 -5.59
C ARG A 446 -6.44 19.56 -4.77
N LEU A 447 -6.86 18.46 -5.39
CA LEU A 447 -7.57 17.39 -4.69
C LEU A 447 -6.65 16.74 -3.64
N ILE A 448 -5.37 16.51 -4.01
CA ILE A 448 -4.37 15.94 -3.11
C ILE A 448 -4.15 16.86 -1.91
N ASP A 449 -3.98 18.15 -2.14
CA ASP A 449 -3.80 19.12 -1.07
C ASP A 449 -5.02 19.17 -0.15
N ALA A 450 -6.23 19.23 -0.71
CA ALA A 450 -7.48 19.31 0.04
C ALA A 450 -7.66 18.16 1.06
N TRP A 451 -7.31 16.93 0.70
CA TRP A 451 -7.43 15.80 1.65
C TRP A 451 -6.27 15.72 2.64
N GLN A 452 -5.08 16.24 2.30
CA GLN A 452 -3.92 16.26 3.20
C GLN A 452 -4.00 17.41 4.21
N ARG A 453 -4.49 18.57 3.77
CA ARG A 453 -4.48 19.86 4.48
C ARG A 453 -5.07 19.80 5.90
N PRO A 454 -6.20 19.12 6.18
CA PRO A 454 -6.73 19.00 7.54
C PRO A 454 -5.73 18.38 8.53
N ILE A 455 -4.98 17.35 8.12
CA ILE A 455 -3.97 16.70 8.95
C ILE A 455 -2.70 17.56 9.03
N LEU A 456 -2.29 18.18 7.91
CA LEU A 456 -1.09 19.00 7.87
C LEU A 456 -1.22 20.27 8.73
N ASN A 457 -2.39 20.90 8.74
CA ASN A 457 -2.64 22.15 9.48
C ASN A 457 -2.96 21.93 10.97
N ASP A 458 -3.10 20.69 11.39
CA ASP A 458 -3.38 20.37 12.77
C ASP A 458 -2.14 20.54 13.65
N GLU A 459 -2.12 21.63 14.43
CA GLU A 459 -1.02 21.95 15.33
C GLU A 459 -0.88 20.99 16.51
N THR A 460 -1.90 20.19 16.80
CA THR A 460 -1.85 19.18 17.87
C THR A 460 -1.09 17.92 17.48
N LEU A 461 -0.85 17.72 16.17
CA LEU A 461 -0.14 16.56 15.65
C LEU A 461 1.36 16.84 15.49
N PRO A 462 2.24 15.92 15.92
CA PRO A 462 3.67 16.05 15.69
C PRO A 462 4.04 16.11 14.20
N ASP A 463 5.04 16.92 13.85
CA ASP A 463 5.54 17.07 12.48
C ASP A 463 5.96 15.73 11.85
N TRP A 464 6.55 14.84 12.65
CA TRP A 464 6.96 13.51 12.19
C TRP A 464 5.75 12.67 11.75
N TYR A 465 4.62 12.79 12.44
CA TYR A 465 3.41 12.02 12.15
C TYR A 465 2.82 12.43 10.81
N LYS A 466 2.77 13.75 10.56
CA LYS A 466 2.36 14.34 9.28
C LYS A 466 3.19 13.81 8.10
N CYS A 467 4.48 13.57 8.31
CA CYS A 467 5.32 12.91 7.31
C CYS A 467 4.99 11.42 7.17
N ALA A 468 4.89 10.69 8.28
CA ALA A 468 4.74 9.25 8.29
C ALA A 468 3.41 8.78 7.68
N ILE A 469 2.29 9.38 8.09
CA ILE A 469 0.95 8.93 7.72
C ILE A 469 0.74 8.90 6.20
N PHE A 470 1.19 9.93 5.50
CA PHE A 470 1.06 10.01 4.05
C PHE A 470 2.10 9.13 3.36
N ASN A 471 3.36 9.14 3.79
CA ASN A 471 4.40 8.39 3.09
C ASN A 471 4.24 6.87 3.21
N GLN A 472 3.65 6.34 4.29
CA GLN A 472 3.34 4.91 4.38
C GLN A 472 2.28 4.45 3.36
N LEU A 473 1.42 5.34 2.85
CA LEU A 473 0.45 5.01 1.80
C LEU A 473 1.06 4.63 0.45
N TYR A 474 2.37 4.83 0.27
CA TYR A 474 3.08 4.42 -0.96
C TYR A 474 2.76 2.97 -1.34
N PHE A 475 2.57 2.11 -0.33
CA PHE A 475 2.33 0.69 -0.49
C PHE A 475 0.97 0.36 -1.15
N ILE A 476 -0.01 1.27 -1.13
CA ILE A 476 -1.27 1.08 -1.86
C ILE A 476 -1.03 0.98 -3.37
N SER A 477 -0.07 1.75 -3.89
CA SER A 477 0.33 1.68 -5.31
C SER A 477 1.48 0.70 -5.52
N ASP A 478 2.55 0.85 -4.73
CA ASP A 478 3.82 0.11 -4.87
C ASP A 478 3.88 -1.11 -3.93
N GLY A 479 2.73 -1.75 -3.73
CA GLY A 479 2.55 -3.00 -2.99
C GLY A 479 2.40 -4.22 -3.89
N GLY A 480 2.83 -4.13 -5.15
CA GLY A 480 2.65 -5.19 -6.15
C GLY A 480 1.21 -5.21 -6.66
N THR A 481 0.54 -4.07 -6.57
CA THR A 481 -0.90 -3.95 -6.68
C THR A 481 -1.41 -4.34 -8.07
N ILE A 482 -2.51 -5.09 -8.08
CA ILE A 482 -3.31 -5.40 -9.25
C ILE A 482 -4.72 -4.87 -9.02
N TRP A 483 -5.27 -4.25 -10.05
CA TRP A 483 -6.65 -3.81 -10.06
C TRP A 483 -7.24 -4.20 -11.41
N LEU A 484 -8.17 -5.16 -11.39
CA LEU A 484 -8.60 -5.90 -12.56
C LEU A 484 -10.10 -5.71 -12.80
N LYS A 485 -10.52 -5.57 -14.05
CA LYS A 485 -11.94 -5.56 -14.42
C LYS A 485 -12.55 -6.93 -14.14
N CYS A 486 -13.80 -6.94 -13.68
CA CYS A 486 -14.62 -8.13 -13.68
C CYS A 486 -15.48 -8.17 -14.94
N ASP A 487 -14.87 -8.50 -16.07
CA ASP A 487 -15.61 -8.73 -17.32
C ASP A 487 -15.75 -10.23 -17.64
N SER A 488 -16.33 -10.56 -18.79
CA SER A 488 -16.60 -11.93 -19.22
C SER A 488 -15.36 -12.83 -19.29
N SER A 489 -14.14 -12.27 -19.22
CA SER A 489 -12.88 -13.03 -19.16
C SER A 489 -12.71 -13.86 -17.89
N LEU A 490 -13.40 -13.51 -16.79
CA LEU A 490 -13.30 -14.23 -15.51
C LEU A 490 -14.18 -15.48 -15.42
N GLY A 491 -15.00 -15.78 -16.44
CA GLY A 491 -15.80 -17.01 -16.52
C GLY A 491 -16.85 -17.21 -15.42
N LYS A 492 -17.07 -16.23 -14.54
CA LYS A 492 -18.02 -16.28 -13.42
C LYS A 492 -19.11 -15.24 -13.63
N GLU A 493 -20.35 -15.68 -13.75
CA GLU A 493 -21.51 -14.77 -13.73
C GLU A 493 -21.65 -14.20 -12.32
N LEU A 494 -21.20 -12.95 -12.14
CA LEU A 494 -21.45 -12.20 -10.92
C LEU A 494 -22.91 -11.72 -10.90
N SER A 495 -23.49 -11.59 -9.71
CA SER A 495 -24.79 -10.97 -9.58
C SER A 495 -24.72 -9.51 -10.01
N TYR A 496 -25.82 -8.98 -10.55
CA TYR A 496 -25.86 -7.62 -11.10
C TYR A 496 -25.55 -6.53 -10.07
N ASP A 497 -25.76 -6.84 -8.79
CA ASP A 497 -25.52 -5.99 -7.63
C ASP A 497 -24.13 -6.22 -7.00
N ASP A 498 -23.28 -7.04 -7.60
CA ASP A 498 -21.92 -7.27 -7.11
C ASP A 498 -21.04 -6.02 -7.37
N PRO A 499 -20.44 -5.43 -6.31
CA PRO A 499 -19.65 -4.20 -6.43
C PRO A 499 -18.42 -4.37 -7.32
N ARG A 500 -17.92 -5.60 -7.50
CA ARG A 500 -16.76 -5.89 -8.34
C ARG A 500 -17.04 -5.65 -9.83
N LEU A 501 -18.31 -5.63 -10.26
CA LEU A 501 -18.66 -5.21 -11.64
C LEU A 501 -18.33 -3.73 -11.87
N ALA A 502 -18.61 -2.88 -10.89
CA ALA A 502 -18.32 -1.45 -10.96
C ALA A 502 -16.85 -1.14 -10.65
N TYR A 503 -16.32 -1.76 -9.60
CA TYR A 503 -15.03 -1.41 -9.00
C TYR A 503 -13.92 -2.42 -9.24
N GLY A 504 -14.17 -3.49 -9.98
CA GLY A 504 -13.17 -4.51 -10.25
C GLY A 504 -12.75 -5.34 -9.02
N ARG A 505 -11.79 -6.23 -9.24
CA ARG A 505 -11.07 -6.99 -8.22
C ARG A 505 -9.78 -6.28 -7.85
N PHE A 506 -9.44 -6.31 -6.58
CA PHE A 506 -8.30 -5.62 -6.03
C PHE A 506 -7.39 -6.58 -5.27
N GLY A 507 -6.09 -6.52 -5.54
CA GLY A 507 -5.09 -7.28 -4.82
C GLY A 507 -3.80 -6.51 -4.64
N TYR A 508 -3.18 -6.61 -3.47
CA TYR A 508 -1.78 -6.21 -3.24
C TYR A 508 -1.03 -7.31 -2.52
N LEU A 509 0.30 -7.29 -2.56
CA LEU A 509 1.13 -8.28 -1.89
C LEU A 509 1.20 -8.00 -0.39
N GLU A 510 1.45 -9.06 0.37
CA GLU A 510 1.85 -8.98 1.77
C GLU A 510 3.14 -8.17 1.94
N GLY A 511 4.13 -8.48 1.11
CA GLY A 511 5.34 -7.68 0.98
C GLY A 511 6.07 -7.90 -0.34
N HIS A 512 7.16 -7.18 -0.53
CA HIS A 512 8.01 -7.31 -1.72
C HIS A 512 8.70 -8.68 -1.81
N GLU A 513 9.03 -9.25 -0.65
CA GLU A 513 9.68 -10.57 -0.52
C GLU A 513 8.68 -11.69 -0.22
N TYR A 514 7.56 -11.36 0.43
CA TYR A 514 6.48 -12.29 0.78
C TYR A 514 5.35 -12.11 -0.21
N ARG A 515 5.43 -12.87 -1.31
CA ARG A 515 4.63 -12.64 -2.51
C ARG A 515 3.30 -13.38 -2.45
N MET A 516 2.42 -12.91 -1.57
CA MET A 516 1.07 -13.44 -1.36
C MET A 516 0.07 -12.32 -1.52
N TYR A 517 -0.95 -12.48 -2.38
CA TYR A 517 -1.96 -11.45 -2.55
C TYR A 517 -2.95 -11.42 -1.39
N ASN A 518 -3.18 -10.24 -0.83
CA ASN A 518 -4.15 -9.96 0.21
C ASN A 518 -4.05 -10.91 1.41
N THR A 519 -2.83 -11.20 1.90
CA THR A 519 -2.67 -11.99 3.12
C THR A 519 -3.54 -11.42 4.24
N TYR A 520 -4.55 -12.17 4.66
CA TYR A 520 -5.75 -11.62 5.25
C TYR A 520 -5.57 -11.26 6.72
N ASP A 521 -4.79 -12.07 7.43
CA ASP A 521 -4.38 -11.80 8.81
C ASP A 521 -3.49 -10.55 8.93
N VAL A 522 -2.77 -10.19 7.86
CA VAL A 522 -1.94 -8.98 7.77
C VAL A 522 -2.78 -7.79 7.28
N HIS A 523 -3.64 -8.01 6.27
CA HIS A 523 -4.61 -7.03 5.77
C HIS A 523 -5.53 -6.52 6.87
N PHE A 524 -5.84 -7.34 7.88
CA PHE A 524 -6.56 -6.90 9.08
C PHE A 524 -5.99 -5.61 9.70
N TYR A 525 -4.66 -5.47 9.74
CA TYR A 525 -3.99 -4.27 10.24
C TYR A 525 -3.94 -3.14 9.21
N ALA A 526 -3.73 -3.48 7.93
CA ALA A 526 -3.60 -2.50 6.85
C ALA A 526 -4.94 -1.89 6.39
N SER A 527 -6.03 -2.63 6.58
CA SER A 527 -7.34 -2.35 6.02
C SER A 527 -8.02 -1.06 6.47
N PRO A 528 -7.74 -0.44 7.64
CA PRO A 528 -8.23 0.91 7.94
C PRO A 528 -7.85 1.95 6.87
N ALA A 529 -6.68 1.82 6.24
CA ALA A 529 -6.29 2.70 5.13
C ALA A 529 -7.23 2.55 3.93
N LEU A 530 -7.56 1.32 3.52
CA LEU A 530 -8.49 1.08 2.41
C LEU A 530 -9.94 1.40 2.78
N ALA A 531 -10.41 0.97 3.96
CA ALA A 531 -11.78 1.16 4.40
C ALA A 531 -12.17 2.65 4.45
N HIS A 532 -11.25 3.52 4.88
CA HIS A 532 -11.52 4.96 4.98
C HIS A 532 -11.20 5.75 3.72
N LEU A 533 -10.14 5.40 2.97
CA LEU A 533 -9.70 6.19 1.80
C LEU A 533 -10.23 5.66 0.46
N TRP A 534 -10.40 4.34 0.32
CA TRP A 534 -10.93 3.69 -0.88
C TRP A 534 -11.94 2.58 -0.52
N PRO A 535 -13.05 2.91 0.17
CA PRO A 535 -14.00 1.93 0.72
C PRO A 535 -14.50 0.90 -0.29
N ASN A 536 -14.74 1.28 -1.55
CA ASN A 536 -15.19 0.34 -2.58
C ASN A 536 -14.11 -0.70 -2.96
N LEU A 537 -12.82 -0.39 -2.82
CA LEU A 537 -11.75 -1.40 -3.00
C LEU A 537 -11.74 -2.38 -1.83
N GLN A 538 -11.91 -1.90 -0.59
CA GLN A 538 -12.06 -2.73 0.59
C GLN A 538 -13.23 -3.70 0.44
N VAL A 539 -14.39 -3.18 0.00
CA VAL A 539 -15.58 -3.98 -0.29
C VAL A 539 -15.31 -5.03 -1.38
N SER A 540 -14.71 -4.64 -2.50
CA SER A 540 -14.40 -5.58 -3.59
C SER A 540 -13.52 -6.73 -3.10
N LEU A 541 -12.50 -6.42 -2.29
CA LEU A 541 -11.62 -7.41 -1.64
C LEU A 541 -12.45 -8.35 -0.74
N GLN A 542 -13.36 -7.83 0.06
CA GLN A 542 -14.21 -8.64 0.94
C GLN A 542 -15.14 -9.59 0.18
N TYR A 543 -15.64 -9.19 -0.99
CA TYR A 543 -16.42 -10.08 -1.86
C TYR A 543 -15.56 -11.23 -2.43
N ASP A 544 -14.28 -11.02 -2.67
CA ASP A 544 -13.37 -12.09 -3.07
C ASP A 544 -13.14 -13.09 -1.94
N PHE A 545 -12.96 -12.63 -0.70
CA PHE A 545 -12.86 -13.51 0.46
C PHE A 545 -14.17 -14.23 0.76
N LYS A 546 -15.32 -13.55 0.63
CA LYS A 546 -16.66 -14.15 0.74
C LYS A 546 -16.80 -15.36 -0.19
N ASP A 547 -16.42 -15.20 -1.45
CA ASP A 547 -16.45 -16.28 -2.44
C ASP A 547 -15.46 -17.39 -2.09
N ALA A 548 -14.26 -17.03 -1.61
CA ALA A 548 -13.20 -17.97 -1.27
C ALA A 548 -13.48 -18.80 -0.01
N ILE A 549 -14.30 -18.29 0.93
CA ILE A 549 -14.77 -19.05 2.11
C ILE A 549 -15.56 -20.29 1.68
N ALA A 550 -16.42 -20.13 0.68
CA ALA A 550 -17.23 -21.22 0.13
C ALA A 550 -16.46 -22.15 -0.83
N ALA A 551 -15.30 -21.71 -1.31
CA ALA A 551 -14.45 -22.47 -2.21
C ALA A 551 -13.75 -23.65 -1.51
N GLU A 552 -13.43 -24.67 -2.31
CA GLU A 552 -12.71 -25.87 -1.92
C GLU A 552 -11.69 -26.20 -3.00
N LEU A 553 -10.43 -26.42 -2.60
CA LEU A 553 -9.34 -26.81 -3.48
C LEU A 553 -8.72 -28.09 -2.93
N ASN A 554 -9.05 -29.21 -3.58
CA ASN A 554 -8.70 -30.56 -3.15
C ASN A 554 -7.26 -30.97 -3.54
N ASP A 555 -6.51 -30.12 -4.26
CA ASP A 555 -5.09 -30.38 -4.46
C ASP A 555 -4.38 -30.36 -3.11
N THR A 556 -3.52 -31.35 -2.88
CA THR A 556 -2.88 -31.51 -1.59
C THR A 556 -1.52 -30.82 -1.55
N ARG A 557 -1.20 -30.28 -0.38
CA ARG A 557 0.07 -29.59 -0.12
C ARG A 557 0.73 -30.20 1.09
N LYS A 558 2.05 -30.39 0.99
CA LYS A 558 2.88 -30.81 2.10
C LYS A 558 3.28 -29.56 2.89
N MET A 559 2.88 -29.51 4.15
CA MET A 559 3.20 -28.41 5.05
C MET A 559 4.67 -28.48 5.46
N LEU A 560 5.37 -27.35 5.41
CA LEU A 560 6.80 -27.33 5.69
C LEU A 560 7.10 -27.45 7.19
N TYR A 561 6.20 -26.99 8.06
CA TYR A 561 6.42 -27.00 9.51
C TYR A 561 6.39 -28.41 10.11
N ASP A 562 5.37 -29.22 9.85
CA ASP A 562 5.22 -30.57 10.44
C ASP A 562 5.28 -31.72 9.42
N GLY A 563 5.28 -31.42 8.12
CA GLY A 563 5.37 -32.41 7.05
C GLY A 563 4.05 -33.09 6.70
N LYS A 564 2.92 -32.72 7.32
CA LYS A 564 1.60 -33.27 6.99
C LYS A 564 1.17 -32.88 5.57
N VAL A 565 0.32 -33.71 4.98
CA VAL A 565 -0.27 -33.47 3.66
C VAL A 565 -1.73 -33.15 3.85
N MET A 566 -2.12 -31.91 3.51
CA MET A 566 -3.45 -31.37 3.73
C MET A 566 -4.04 -30.86 2.42
N PRO A 567 -5.38 -30.81 2.26
CA PRO A 567 -6.00 -30.07 1.16
C PRO A 567 -5.59 -28.59 1.21
N ARG A 568 -5.40 -27.96 0.05
CA ARG A 568 -5.02 -26.55 -0.05
C ARG A 568 -6.07 -25.64 0.58
N LYS A 569 -7.35 -25.91 0.33
CA LYS A 569 -8.47 -25.12 0.87
C LYS A 569 -9.65 -26.03 1.17
N VAL A 570 -10.18 -25.96 2.39
CA VAL A 570 -11.45 -26.60 2.79
C VAL A 570 -12.57 -25.56 2.90
N LYS A 571 -13.83 -25.99 2.86
CA LYS A 571 -14.98 -25.07 2.99
C LYS A 571 -15.09 -24.45 4.38
N ASN A 572 -15.79 -23.31 4.45
CA ASN A 572 -16.17 -22.64 5.71
C ASN A 572 -14.96 -22.21 6.56
N CYS A 573 -13.85 -21.88 5.92
CA CYS A 573 -12.74 -21.16 6.54
C CYS A 573 -12.27 -20.05 5.61
N VAL A 574 -11.79 -18.97 6.19
CA VAL A 574 -11.18 -17.86 5.46
C VAL A 574 -9.81 -18.34 4.94
N PRO A 575 -9.49 -18.17 3.65
CA PRO A 575 -8.14 -18.43 3.17
C PRO A 575 -7.14 -17.44 3.78
N HIS A 576 -5.90 -17.86 3.96
CA HIS A 576 -4.81 -16.99 4.38
C HIS A 576 -4.53 -15.91 3.33
N ASP A 577 -4.47 -16.29 2.05
CA ASP A 577 -4.12 -15.41 0.95
C ASP A 577 -4.91 -15.77 -0.31
N LEU A 578 -4.98 -14.83 -1.26
CA LEU A 578 -5.59 -15.01 -2.57
C LEU A 578 -4.58 -15.49 -3.63
N GLY A 579 -3.41 -15.98 -3.24
CA GLY A 579 -2.48 -16.70 -4.12
C GLY A 579 -1.16 -16.00 -4.45
N ASP A 580 -0.31 -16.75 -5.16
CA ASP A 580 1.07 -16.41 -5.54
C ASP A 580 1.08 -15.76 -6.95
N PRO A 581 1.77 -14.61 -7.16
CA PRO A 581 1.94 -14.03 -8.49
C PRO A 581 2.65 -14.92 -9.52
N ASP A 582 3.37 -15.98 -9.11
CA ASP A 582 3.90 -17.00 -10.03
C ASP A 582 2.92 -18.17 -10.30
N GLU A 583 1.74 -18.20 -9.65
CA GLU A 583 0.64 -19.11 -9.96
C GLU A 583 -0.47 -18.40 -10.76
N GLU A 584 -1.68 -18.38 -10.21
CA GLU A 584 -2.87 -17.71 -10.75
C GLU A 584 -3.70 -17.20 -9.55
N PRO A 585 -3.43 -15.98 -9.06
CA PRO A 585 -4.17 -15.38 -7.97
C PRO A 585 -5.69 -15.37 -8.19
N PHE A 586 -6.47 -15.30 -7.11
CA PHE A 586 -7.92 -15.45 -7.03
C PHE A 586 -8.46 -16.84 -7.41
N THR A 587 -7.74 -17.61 -8.22
CA THR A 587 -8.10 -19.00 -8.59
C THR A 587 -7.38 -20.01 -7.71
N LEU A 588 -6.07 -19.83 -7.54
CA LEU A 588 -5.19 -20.71 -6.76
C LEU A 588 -4.82 -20.04 -5.43
N ILE A 589 -5.82 -19.85 -4.58
CA ILE A 589 -5.73 -19.24 -3.23
C ILE A 589 -4.96 -20.15 -2.23
N ASN A 590 -4.61 -19.64 -1.05
CA ASN A 590 -3.80 -20.35 -0.04
C ASN A 590 -2.46 -20.85 -0.61
N CYS A 591 -1.64 -19.94 -1.15
CA CYS A 591 -0.32 -20.31 -1.61
C CYS A 591 0.68 -20.51 -0.45
N TYR A 592 0.42 -19.95 0.73
CA TYR A 592 1.18 -20.24 1.94
C TYR A 592 1.18 -21.74 2.28
N ASN A 593 2.35 -22.31 2.60
CA ASN A 593 2.52 -23.74 2.87
C ASN A 593 3.49 -24.05 4.02
N ILE A 594 3.85 -23.06 4.84
CA ILE A 594 4.64 -23.34 6.05
C ILE A 594 3.74 -24.08 7.06
N HIS A 595 2.57 -23.52 7.36
CA HIS A 595 1.56 -24.10 8.24
C HIS A 595 0.27 -24.44 7.47
N ASP A 596 -0.56 -25.31 8.05
CA ASP A 596 -1.93 -25.48 7.60
C ASP A 596 -2.79 -24.32 8.13
N VAL A 597 -3.23 -23.46 7.23
CA VAL A 597 -3.99 -22.24 7.52
C VAL A 597 -5.49 -22.48 7.64
N ASN A 598 -5.97 -23.68 7.27
CA ASN A 598 -7.40 -23.99 7.27
C ASN A 598 -8.05 -23.97 8.66
N ASP A 599 -7.23 -24.13 9.72
CA ASP A 599 -7.66 -24.15 11.12
C ASP A 599 -6.97 -23.07 11.98
N TRP A 600 -6.48 -22.00 11.36
CA TRP A 600 -5.97 -20.84 12.09
C TRP A 600 -7.09 -20.15 12.88
N LYS A 601 -6.75 -19.72 14.10
CA LYS A 601 -7.70 -19.21 15.11
C LYS A 601 -8.05 -17.73 14.92
N ASP A 602 -7.28 -16.98 14.14
CA ASP A 602 -7.49 -15.56 13.92
C ASP A 602 -8.14 -15.21 12.58
N LEU A 603 -7.95 -16.00 11.51
CA LEU A 603 -8.47 -15.67 10.18
C LEU A 603 -10.00 -15.49 10.15
N ASN A 604 -10.75 -16.45 10.72
CA ASN A 604 -12.22 -16.41 10.71
C ASN A 604 -12.77 -15.21 11.51
N THR A 605 -12.20 -14.95 12.68
CA THR A 605 -12.62 -13.86 13.57
C THR A 605 -12.28 -12.50 12.96
N LYS A 606 -11.10 -12.37 12.34
CA LYS A 606 -10.70 -11.17 11.58
C LYS A 606 -11.62 -10.87 10.40
N PHE A 607 -12.18 -11.88 9.73
CA PHE A 607 -13.16 -11.66 8.64
C PHE A 607 -14.46 -11.06 9.16
N VAL A 608 -15.03 -11.66 10.21
CA VAL A 608 -16.25 -11.17 10.85
C VAL A 608 -16.09 -9.73 11.33
N LEU A 609 -14.96 -9.44 11.98
CA LEU A 609 -14.64 -8.11 12.48
C LEU A 609 -14.51 -7.08 11.35
N GLN A 610 -13.79 -7.42 10.28
CA GLN A 610 -13.67 -6.55 9.11
C GLN A 610 -15.01 -6.30 8.43
N VAL A 611 -15.87 -7.33 8.28
CA VAL A 611 -17.23 -7.16 7.72
C VAL A 611 -18.03 -6.16 8.54
N TYR A 612 -18.03 -6.27 9.86
CA TYR A 612 -18.79 -5.34 10.68
C TYR A 612 -18.21 -3.93 10.66
N ARG A 613 -16.87 -3.78 10.70
CA ARG A 613 -16.21 -2.48 10.55
C ARG A 613 -16.56 -1.85 9.20
N ASP A 614 -16.51 -2.61 8.11
CA ASP A 614 -16.80 -2.11 6.77
C ASP A 614 -18.25 -1.63 6.66
N TYR A 615 -19.21 -2.40 7.22
CA TYR A 615 -20.59 -1.94 7.39
C TYR A 615 -20.68 -0.62 8.17
N TYR A 616 -20.00 -0.54 9.32
CA TYR A 616 -20.02 0.62 10.19
C TYR A 616 -19.46 1.86 9.47
N VAL A 617 -18.33 1.73 8.79
CA VAL A 617 -17.70 2.82 8.01
C VAL A 617 -18.56 3.23 6.82
N LEU A 618 -19.13 2.27 6.06
CA LEU A 618 -20.07 2.59 4.97
C LEU A 618 -21.28 3.37 5.47
N ASN A 619 -21.81 3.00 6.65
CA ASN A 619 -22.92 3.71 7.26
C ASN A 619 -22.52 5.12 7.74
N GLU A 620 -21.34 5.30 8.35
CA GLU A 620 -20.80 6.62 8.71
C GLU A 620 -20.69 7.53 7.47
N LEU A 621 -20.13 7.01 6.37
CA LEU A 621 -19.99 7.75 5.11
C LEU A 621 -21.35 8.11 4.49
N ALA A 622 -22.33 7.20 4.57
CA ALA A 622 -23.69 7.44 4.08
C ALA A 622 -24.40 8.56 4.85
N GLN A 623 -24.28 8.55 6.18
CA GLN A 623 -24.87 9.56 7.06
C GLN A 623 -24.24 10.94 6.83
N ALA A 624 -22.91 11.00 6.78
CA ALA A 624 -22.17 12.22 6.46
C ALA A 624 -22.65 12.87 5.14
N GLN A 625 -22.89 12.05 4.11
CA GLN A 625 -23.42 12.52 2.84
C GLN A 625 -24.87 13.03 2.94
N ALA A 626 -25.75 12.33 3.68
CA ALA A 626 -27.14 12.72 3.84
C ALA A 626 -27.27 14.08 4.55
N ASP A 627 -26.50 14.29 5.61
CA ASP A 627 -26.52 15.52 6.42
C ASP A 627 -25.96 16.73 5.67
N ASN A 628 -25.19 16.50 4.59
CA ASN A 628 -24.53 17.56 3.84
C ASN A 628 -24.42 17.23 2.34
N ALA A 629 -25.56 16.98 1.69
CA ALA A 629 -25.62 16.59 0.27
C ALA A 629 -24.89 17.56 -0.68
N SER A 630 -24.77 18.85 -0.31
CA SER A 630 -23.93 19.81 -1.01
C SER A 630 -22.45 19.47 -0.86
N LYS A 631 -21.94 19.21 0.36
CA LYS A 631 -20.52 18.92 0.68
C LYS A 631 -19.95 17.63 0.10
N PHE A 632 -20.78 16.75 -0.45
CA PHE A 632 -20.35 15.41 -0.88
C PHE A 632 -20.57 15.14 -2.36
N SER A 633 -20.78 16.18 -3.16
CA SER A 633 -21.13 16.00 -4.57
C SER A 633 -19.97 15.46 -5.44
N SER A 634 -18.76 15.32 -4.89
CA SER A 634 -17.54 14.78 -5.51
C SER A 634 -17.20 13.34 -5.12
N ILE A 635 -17.87 12.72 -4.14
CA ILE A 635 -17.69 11.27 -3.99
C ILE A 635 -18.55 10.60 -5.06
N GLU A 636 -17.93 10.21 -6.18
CA GLU A 636 -18.56 9.37 -7.19
C GLU A 636 -18.60 7.92 -6.68
N PHE A 637 -19.67 7.62 -5.94
CA PHE A 637 -19.94 6.31 -5.35
C PHE A 637 -20.41 5.24 -6.33
N ILE A 638 -20.74 5.65 -7.57
CA ILE A 638 -20.82 4.79 -8.74
C ILE A 638 -20.41 5.65 -9.94
N ASP A 639 -19.54 5.12 -10.79
CA ASP A 639 -19.18 5.75 -12.06
C ASP A 639 -20.44 5.92 -12.94
N LYS A 640 -20.78 7.16 -13.26
CA LYS A 640 -21.95 7.51 -14.09
C LYS A 640 -21.92 6.87 -15.46
N GLU A 641 -20.73 6.72 -16.05
CA GLU A 641 -20.57 6.10 -17.37
C GLU A 641 -20.80 4.59 -17.27
N SER A 642 -20.31 3.94 -16.21
CA SER A 642 -20.60 2.52 -15.92
C SER A 642 -22.08 2.25 -15.74
N LEU A 643 -22.77 3.12 -15.01
CA LEU A 643 -24.21 3.05 -14.82
C LEU A 643 -24.93 3.17 -16.15
N TYR A 644 -24.57 4.15 -16.96
CA TYR A 644 -25.17 4.35 -18.27
C TYR A 644 -24.92 3.14 -19.18
N GLU A 645 -23.73 2.56 -19.16
CA GLU A 645 -23.42 1.32 -19.90
C GLU A 645 -24.24 0.13 -19.38
N LEU A 646 -24.31 -0.09 -18.06
CA LEU A 646 -25.14 -1.12 -17.42
C LEU A 646 -26.63 -0.95 -17.82
N TYR A 647 -27.16 0.26 -17.73
CA TYR A 647 -28.53 0.59 -18.14
C TYR A 647 -28.75 0.41 -19.65
N SER A 648 -27.76 0.75 -20.48
CA SER A 648 -27.83 0.61 -21.94
C SER A 648 -27.78 -0.87 -22.37
N GLN A 649 -27.05 -1.72 -21.65
CA GLN A 649 -27.04 -3.17 -21.85
C GLN A 649 -28.39 -3.80 -21.45
N ASP A 650 -29.03 -3.30 -20.39
CA ASP A 650 -30.37 -3.74 -19.96
C ASP A 650 -31.45 -3.38 -20.99
N ASN A 651 -31.38 -2.18 -21.58
CA ASN A 651 -32.27 -1.75 -22.66
C ASN A 651 -32.07 -2.54 -23.97
N LYS A 652 -30.89 -3.09 -24.21
CA LYS A 652 -30.64 -3.98 -25.37
C LYS A 652 -31.11 -5.42 -25.14
N ARG A 653 -31.25 -5.87 -23.88
CA ARG A 653 -31.65 -7.24 -23.53
C ARG A 653 -33.17 -7.41 -23.33
N LYS A 654 -33.96 -6.34 -23.23
CA LYS A 654 -35.41 -6.41 -22.95
C LYS A 654 -36.28 -5.99 -24.14
N ASN A 655 -36.67 -6.98 -24.95
CA ASN A 655 -37.84 -6.90 -25.83
C ASN A 655 -38.74 -8.14 -25.63
N SER A 656 -39.47 -8.19 -24.52
CA SER A 656 -40.77 -8.87 -24.45
C SER A 656 -41.65 -8.16 -23.41
N ALA A 657 -42.93 -8.02 -23.71
CA ALA A 657 -43.83 -7.10 -23.00
C ALA A 657 -44.38 -7.66 -21.67
N ASP A 658 -44.15 -8.94 -21.36
CA ASP A 658 -44.85 -9.66 -20.30
C ASP A 658 -44.13 -9.67 -18.94
N GLU A 659 -42.86 -9.24 -18.84
CA GLU A 659 -42.12 -9.16 -17.56
C GLU A 659 -42.32 -7.83 -16.80
N LYS A 660 -43.16 -6.93 -17.31
CA LYS A 660 -43.33 -5.58 -16.74
C LYS A 660 -44.06 -5.53 -15.40
N GLN A 661 -44.71 -6.61 -14.94
CA GLN A 661 -45.60 -6.56 -13.77
C GLN A 661 -45.05 -7.19 -12.49
N GLN A 662 -43.91 -7.89 -12.53
CA GLN A 662 -43.25 -8.49 -11.34
C GLN A 662 -41.97 -7.77 -10.88
N ASN A 663 -41.40 -6.84 -11.66
CA ASN A 663 -40.10 -6.20 -11.38
C ASN A 663 -40.16 -4.78 -10.77
N ARG A 664 -41.26 -4.43 -10.08
CA ARG A 664 -41.30 -3.23 -9.22
C ARG A 664 -41.15 -3.64 -7.76
N LYS A 665 -39.92 -3.99 -7.35
CA LYS A 665 -39.34 -3.65 -6.04
C LYS A 665 -37.88 -4.12 -5.90
N SER A 666 -37.03 -3.10 -5.78
CA SER A 666 -35.73 -3.02 -5.09
C SER A 666 -34.55 -3.84 -5.62
N ALA A 667 -33.98 -3.39 -6.73
CA ALA A 667 -32.54 -3.19 -6.78
C ALA A 667 -32.24 -1.90 -5.99
N SER A 668 -31.40 -1.95 -4.97
CA SER A 668 -30.95 -0.80 -4.18
C SER A 668 -29.96 0.06 -4.96
N MET A 669 -30.42 0.61 -6.09
CA MET A 669 -29.87 1.80 -6.74
C MET A 669 -30.89 2.91 -6.57
N TYR A 670 -30.58 3.90 -5.74
CA TYR A 670 -31.38 5.12 -5.71
C TYR A 670 -30.85 6.07 -6.79
N ILE A 671 -31.62 6.24 -7.88
CA ILE A 671 -31.43 7.38 -8.79
C ILE A 671 -32.21 8.55 -8.19
N ASN A 672 -31.53 9.63 -7.83
CA ASN A 672 -32.20 10.88 -7.56
C ASN A 672 -32.64 11.51 -8.90
N GLU A 673 -33.94 11.45 -9.18
CA GLU A 673 -34.54 11.95 -10.43
C GLU A 673 -34.41 13.48 -10.61
N THR A 674 -34.06 14.23 -9.56
CA THR A 674 -33.92 15.69 -9.62
C THR A 674 -32.53 16.16 -10.04
N ASN A 675 -31.49 15.30 -9.93
CA ASN A 675 -30.09 15.69 -10.23
C ASN A 675 -29.25 14.65 -11.00
N GLY A 676 -29.77 13.45 -11.28
CA GLY A 676 -29.10 12.45 -12.11
C GLY A 676 -27.80 11.88 -11.54
N LYS A 677 -27.63 11.85 -10.21
CA LYS A 677 -26.51 11.21 -9.50
C LYS A 677 -26.97 9.96 -8.75
N VAL A 678 -26.09 8.95 -8.67
CA VAL A 678 -26.36 7.63 -8.05
C VAL A 678 -25.46 7.42 -6.83
N TYR A 679 -26.03 6.86 -5.76
CA TYR A 679 -25.45 6.81 -4.41
C TYR A 679 -24.97 5.39 -4.03
N LEU A 680 -24.06 5.34 -3.04
CA LEU A 680 -23.45 4.21 -2.30
C LEU A 680 -23.95 2.78 -2.55
N MET A 681 -23.04 1.81 -2.45
CA MET A 681 -23.44 0.47 -2.06
C MET A 681 -24.07 0.52 -0.68
N ASP A 682 -25.34 0.13 -0.59
CA ASP A 682 -26.11 0.08 0.65
C ASP A 682 -25.36 -0.75 1.71
N ALA A 683 -25.02 -0.13 2.85
CA ALA A 683 -24.33 -0.79 3.95
C ALA A 683 -25.11 -2.02 4.42
N ILE A 684 -26.45 -1.95 4.42
CA ILE A 684 -27.31 -3.09 4.77
C ILE A 684 -27.24 -4.18 3.70
N GLY A 685 -27.24 -3.82 2.41
CA GLY A 685 -27.02 -4.73 1.30
C GLY A 685 -25.69 -5.48 1.39
N TYR A 686 -24.60 -4.77 1.71
CA TYR A 686 -23.29 -5.36 1.98
C TYR A 686 -23.36 -6.37 3.14
N LEU A 687 -23.95 -5.96 4.27
CA LEU A 687 -24.06 -6.81 5.45
C LEU A 687 -24.84 -8.09 5.16
N LYS A 688 -25.98 -7.98 4.44
CA LYS A 688 -26.78 -9.11 3.97
C LYS A 688 -25.98 -10.05 3.08
N ALA A 689 -25.17 -9.50 2.17
CA ALA A 689 -24.34 -10.30 1.27
C ALA A 689 -23.25 -11.09 2.02
N MET A 690 -22.73 -10.56 3.14
CA MET A 690 -21.65 -11.18 3.91
C MET A 690 -22.13 -12.13 5.01
N TYR A 691 -23.35 -11.94 5.54
CA TYR A 691 -23.82 -12.60 6.75
C TYR A 691 -23.76 -14.14 6.67
N ALA A 692 -24.14 -14.74 5.54
CA ALA A 692 -24.12 -16.19 5.38
C ALA A 692 -22.71 -16.77 5.50
N SER A 693 -21.70 -16.12 4.90
CA SER A 693 -20.29 -16.54 5.03
C SER A 693 -19.78 -16.32 6.45
N CYS A 694 -20.13 -15.20 7.10
CA CYS A 694 -19.79 -14.95 8.50
C CYS A 694 -20.35 -16.04 9.42
N LYS A 695 -21.63 -16.39 9.26
CA LYS A 695 -22.28 -17.46 10.02
C LYS A 695 -21.57 -18.79 9.81
N ALA A 696 -21.28 -19.16 8.56
CA ALA A 696 -20.65 -20.44 8.23
C ALA A 696 -19.27 -20.62 8.90
N ILE A 697 -18.43 -19.57 8.89
CA ILE A 697 -17.11 -19.61 9.54
C ILE A 697 -17.22 -19.55 11.07
N MET A 698 -18.22 -18.86 11.61
CA MET A 698 -18.45 -18.82 13.06
C MET A 698 -18.91 -20.18 13.59
N GLU A 699 -19.79 -20.89 12.89
CA GLU A 699 -20.18 -22.26 13.29
C GLU A 699 -18.96 -23.19 13.36
N ARG A 700 -18.04 -23.11 12.39
CA ARG A 700 -16.77 -23.85 12.43
C ARG A 700 -15.87 -23.42 13.58
N THR A 701 -15.78 -22.11 13.83
CA THR A 701 -14.88 -21.56 14.87
C THR A 701 -15.35 -21.92 16.28
N ILE A 702 -16.67 -22.06 16.50
CA ILE A 702 -17.23 -22.56 17.78
C ILE A 702 -16.70 -23.96 18.10
N GLU A 703 -16.44 -24.81 17.10
CA GLU A 703 -15.89 -26.15 17.35
C GLU A 703 -14.49 -26.12 17.96
N TYR A 704 -13.80 -24.99 17.94
CA TYR A 704 -12.49 -24.86 18.57
C TYR A 704 -12.57 -24.77 20.08
N ASP A 705 -13.68 -24.29 20.66
CA ASP A 705 -13.96 -24.33 22.11
C ASP A 705 -14.15 -25.79 22.57
N LYS A 706 -13.17 -26.34 23.27
CA LYS A 706 -13.14 -27.77 23.66
C LYS A 706 -13.70 -28.02 25.05
N ASP A 707 -13.66 -27.05 25.94
CA ASP A 707 -14.17 -27.17 27.32
C ASP A 707 -15.52 -26.47 27.55
N ASN A 708 -16.09 -25.83 26.50
CA ASN A 708 -17.37 -25.14 26.48
C ASN A 708 -17.44 -23.99 27.49
N ASP A 709 -16.31 -23.33 27.72
CA ASP A 709 -16.19 -22.14 28.58
C ASP A 709 -16.42 -20.82 27.83
N GLY A 710 -16.64 -20.88 26.52
CA GLY A 710 -16.85 -19.74 25.63
C GLY A 710 -15.58 -19.16 25.00
N LEU A 711 -14.40 -19.74 25.23
CA LEU A 711 -13.13 -19.37 24.60
C LEU A 711 -12.66 -20.46 23.63
N ILE A 712 -11.96 -20.05 22.58
CA ILE A 712 -11.33 -20.98 21.63
C ILE A 712 -9.89 -21.29 22.03
N GLU A 713 -9.46 -22.54 21.85
CA GLU A 713 -8.11 -22.98 22.21
C GLU A 713 -7.14 -22.99 21.02
N ASN A 714 -5.96 -22.38 21.21
CA ASN A 714 -4.81 -22.58 20.34
C ASN A 714 -4.20 -23.98 20.55
N THR A 715 -3.58 -24.53 19.50
CA THR A 715 -3.29 -25.98 19.39
C THR A 715 -1.88 -26.41 19.78
N LYS A 716 -1.12 -25.60 20.54
CA LYS A 716 0.34 -25.80 20.79
C LYS A 716 1.16 -25.86 19.50
N MET A 717 0.64 -25.26 18.44
CA MET A 717 1.26 -25.10 17.14
C MET A 717 1.00 -23.67 16.69
N PRO A 718 1.84 -23.08 15.81
CA PRO A 718 1.52 -21.77 15.27
C PRO A 718 0.28 -21.87 14.38
N ASP A 719 -0.82 -21.30 14.85
CA ASP A 719 -2.14 -21.32 14.23
C ASP A 719 -2.78 -19.92 14.17
N GLN A 720 -1.94 -18.89 13.97
CA GLN A 720 -2.31 -17.48 13.85
C GLN A 720 -1.15 -16.65 13.24
N THR A 721 -1.35 -15.35 12.98
CA THR A 721 -0.41 -14.43 12.29
C THR A 721 1.04 -14.41 12.79
N TYR A 722 1.28 -14.62 14.10
CA TYR A 722 2.60 -14.86 14.68
C TYR A 722 2.99 -16.33 14.42
N ASP A 723 3.23 -16.64 13.15
CA ASP A 723 3.31 -17.98 12.56
C ASP A 723 4.49 -18.84 13.02
N SER A 724 5.35 -18.32 13.90
CA SER A 724 6.36 -19.10 14.61
C SER A 724 6.18 -19.06 16.14
N TRP A 725 5.38 -18.12 16.68
CA TRP A 725 5.17 -17.95 18.12
C TRP A 725 3.98 -18.79 18.60
N VAL A 726 4.31 -19.90 19.26
CA VAL A 726 3.34 -20.92 19.67
C VAL A 726 2.47 -20.42 20.83
N MET A 727 1.15 -20.57 20.69
CA MET A 727 0.16 -20.36 21.75
C MET A 727 -0.45 -21.70 22.21
N ASP A 728 -0.78 -21.80 23.50
CA ASP A 728 -1.38 -22.98 24.13
C ASP A 728 -2.66 -22.67 24.92
N GLY A 729 -3.77 -23.30 24.54
CA GLY A 729 -5.08 -23.03 25.13
C GLY A 729 -5.61 -21.65 24.73
N PRO A 730 -6.52 -21.05 25.50
CA PRO A 730 -6.95 -19.68 25.28
C PRO A 730 -5.76 -18.72 25.40
N SER A 731 -5.52 -17.92 24.35
CA SER A 731 -4.53 -16.83 24.34
C SER A 731 -5.21 -15.47 24.42
N ALA A 732 -4.53 -14.45 24.96
CA ALA A 732 -5.11 -13.10 25.03
C ALA A 732 -5.49 -12.56 23.64
N TYR A 733 -4.63 -12.84 22.64
CA TYR A 733 -4.81 -12.40 21.26
C TYR A 733 -6.01 -13.10 20.59
N CYS A 734 -6.03 -14.43 20.48
CA CYS A 734 -7.11 -15.14 19.78
C CYS A 734 -8.43 -15.08 20.56
N SER A 735 -8.40 -15.15 21.90
CA SER A 735 -9.61 -15.01 22.72
C SER A 735 -10.23 -13.62 22.59
N GLY A 736 -9.41 -12.58 22.59
CA GLY A 736 -9.88 -11.21 22.36
C GLY A 736 -10.57 -11.02 21.01
N LEU A 737 -9.95 -11.52 19.94
CA LEU A 737 -10.53 -11.49 18.60
C LEU A 737 -11.82 -12.31 18.50
N TRP A 738 -11.86 -13.48 19.14
CA TRP A 738 -13.03 -14.35 19.19
C TRP A 738 -14.23 -13.68 19.85
N LEU A 739 -14.05 -13.13 21.06
CA LEU A 739 -15.12 -12.44 21.78
C LEU A 739 -15.57 -11.17 21.02
N ALA A 740 -14.65 -10.48 20.34
CA ALA A 740 -14.98 -9.34 19.50
C ALA A 740 -15.82 -9.76 18.28
N ALA A 741 -15.48 -10.88 17.65
CA ALA A 741 -16.26 -11.43 16.54
C ALA A 741 -17.66 -11.87 16.99
N LEU A 742 -17.81 -12.46 18.18
CA LEU A 742 -19.12 -12.78 18.76
C LEU A 742 -19.97 -11.53 19.00
N GLN A 743 -19.38 -10.47 19.53
CA GLN A 743 -20.06 -9.17 19.70
C GLN A 743 -20.52 -8.60 18.34
N ALA A 744 -19.64 -8.61 17.34
CA ALA A 744 -19.97 -8.17 15.99
C ALA A 744 -21.10 -9.03 15.37
N MET A 745 -21.04 -10.36 15.52
CA MET A 745 -22.10 -11.26 15.05
C MET A 745 -23.44 -11.02 15.75
N SER A 746 -23.45 -10.78 17.05
CA SER A 746 -24.68 -10.44 17.78
C SER A 746 -25.30 -9.15 17.25
N ALA A 747 -24.49 -8.12 16.99
CA ALA A 747 -24.96 -6.88 16.39
C ALA A 747 -25.48 -7.09 14.96
N MET A 748 -24.74 -7.82 14.11
CA MET A 748 -25.21 -8.15 12.75
C MET A 748 -26.51 -8.94 12.76
N ALA A 749 -26.63 -9.94 13.64
CA ALA A 749 -27.84 -10.75 13.79
C ALA A 749 -29.03 -9.87 14.22
N THR A 750 -28.81 -8.89 15.09
CA THR A 750 -29.85 -7.92 15.48
C THR A 750 -30.26 -7.03 14.30
N ILE A 751 -29.29 -6.48 13.55
CA ILE A 751 -29.54 -5.62 12.39
C ILE A 751 -30.30 -6.37 11.28
N LEU A 752 -30.08 -7.68 11.15
CA LEU A 752 -30.67 -8.53 10.10
C LEU A 752 -31.84 -9.40 10.59
N ASP A 753 -32.43 -9.07 11.75
CA ASP A 753 -33.58 -9.76 12.33
C ASP A 753 -33.39 -11.29 12.48
N GLN A 754 -32.23 -11.71 12.97
CA GLN A 754 -31.86 -13.12 13.27
C GLN A 754 -31.80 -13.37 14.80
N PRO A 755 -32.94 -13.42 15.51
CA PRO A 755 -32.96 -13.44 16.98
C PRO A 755 -32.31 -14.68 17.60
N ASN A 756 -32.41 -15.86 16.97
CA ASN A 756 -31.80 -17.09 17.48
C ASN A 756 -30.27 -17.03 17.45
N ASP A 757 -29.72 -16.47 16.36
CA ASP A 757 -28.27 -16.29 16.21
C ASP A 757 -27.77 -15.27 17.24
N CYS A 758 -28.49 -14.16 17.41
CA CYS A 758 -28.17 -13.13 18.40
C CYS A 758 -28.07 -13.70 19.82
N LEU A 759 -29.11 -14.44 20.27
CA LEU A 759 -29.13 -15.06 21.59
C LEU A 759 -27.99 -16.07 21.79
N ARG A 760 -27.70 -16.89 20.76
CA ARG A 760 -26.62 -17.88 20.83
C ARG A 760 -25.25 -17.21 20.97
N TYR A 761 -24.95 -16.21 20.16
CA TYR A 761 -23.65 -15.53 20.21
C TYR A 761 -23.47 -14.72 21.50
N GLN A 762 -24.55 -14.13 22.04
CA GLN A 762 -24.53 -13.46 23.35
C GLN A 762 -24.27 -14.44 24.50
N ASP A 763 -24.89 -15.62 24.50
CA ASP A 763 -24.66 -16.64 25.54
C ASP A 763 -23.19 -17.10 25.57
N ILE A 764 -22.59 -17.33 24.40
CA ILE A 764 -21.17 -17.71 24.30
C ILE A 764 -20.29 -16.54 24.74
N LEU A 765 -20.59 -15.31 24.31
CA LEU A 765 -19.85 -14.10 24.68
C LEU A 765 -19.81 -13.89 26.20
N GLU A 766 -20.94 -14.03 26.89
CA GLU A 766 -21.02 -13.83 28.34
C GLU A 766 -20.33 -14.95 29.14
N LYS A 767 -20.23 -16.17 28.60
CA LYS A 767 -19.36 -17.22 29.17
C LYS A 767 -17.90 -16.87 28.96
N GLY A 768 -17.50 -16.60 27.72
CA GLY A 768 -16.13 -16.32 27.36
C GLY A 768 -15.55 -15.08 28.03
N LYS A 769 -16.34 -14.01 28.25
CA LYS A 769 -15.91 -12.83 29.04
C LYS A 769 -15.51 -13.20 30.46
N ARG A 770 -16.28 -14.07 31.13
CA ARG A 770 -15.95 -14.54 32.48
C ARG A 770 -14.70 -15.40 32.47
N SER A 771 -14.61 -16.32 31.52
CA SER A 771 -13.46 -17.21 31.35
C SER A 771 -12.17 -16.46 31.00
N LEU A 772 -12.26 -15.38 30.20
CA LEU A 772 -11.13 -14.52 29.85
C LEU A 772 -10.53 -13.87 31.10
N GLU A 773 -11.39 -13.29 31.94
CA GLU A 773 -10.98 -12.68 33.20
C GLU A 773 -10.44 -13.72 34.19
N GLU A 774 -11.10 -14.86 34.34
CA GLU A 774 -10.67 -15.91 35.26
C GLU A 774 -9.32 -16.53 34.86
N LYS A 775 -9.15 -16.83 33.57
CA LYS A 775 -8.00 -17.59 33.07
C LYS A 775 -6.80 -16.70 32.73
N LEU A 776 -7.01 -15.51 32.16
CA LEU A 776 -5.92 -14.70 31.58
C LEU A 776 -5.61 -13.41 32.34
N TRP A 777 -6.56 -12.77 33.02
CA TRP A 777 -6.25 -11.57 33.78
C TRP A 777 -5.43 -11.91 35.03
N ASN A 778 -4.24 -11.31 35.17
CA ASN A 778 -3.36 -11.57 36.32
C ASN A 778 -3.37 -10.46 37.38
N GLY A 779 -4.29 -9.49 37.28
CA GLY A 779 -4.31 -8.29 38.11
C GLY A 779 -3.53 -7.10 37.56
N SER A 780 -2.79 -7.25 36.46
CA SER A 780 -2.09 -6.13 35.80
C SER A 780 -2.13 -6.15 34.27
N TYR A 781 -2.14 -7.33 33.66
CA TYR A 781 -2.20 -7.50 32.21
C TYR A 781 -2.82 -8.88 31.91
N TYR A 782 -3.20 -9.11 30.67
CA TYR A 782 -3.66 -10.41 30.21
C TYR A 782 -2.46 -11.28 29.86
N ARG A 783 -2.38 -12.48 30.44
CA ARG A 783 -1.35 -13.47 30.13
C ARG A 783 -1.34 -13.76 28.63
N PHE A 784 -0.16 -14.00 28.07
CA PHE A 784 0.00 -14.38 26.67
C PHE A 784 -0.91 -15.58 26.30
N ASP A 785 -0.82 -16.65 27.08
CA ASP A 785 -1.65 -17.86 27.00
C ASP A 785 -1.65 -18.61 28.35
N LEU A 786 -2.13 -19.86 28.37
CA LEU A 786 -2.12 -20.71 29.57
C LEU A 786 -0.84 -21.52 29.76
N SER A 787 0.15 -21.38 28.88
CA SER A 787 1.41 -22.10 29.00
C SER A 787 2.23 -21.59 30.18
N HIS A 788 2.81 -22.53 30.95
CA HIS A 788 3.78 -22.18 31.98
C HIS A 788 5.04 -21.49 31.41
N SER A 789 5.39 -21.72 30.14
CA SER A 789 6.59 -21.11 29.52
C SER A 789 6.44 -19.61 29.27
N HIS A 790 5.21 -19.11 29.11
CA HIS A 790 4.92 -17.72 28.75
C HIS A 790 4.29 -16.94 29.91
N ARG A 791 4.30 -17.50 31.12
CA ARG A 791 3.56 -16.98 32.29
C ARG A 791 3.83 -15.50 32.60
N ASP A 792 5.05 -15.04 32.30
CA ASP A 792 5.57 -13.70 32.61
C ASP A 792 5.69 -12.81 31.36
N THR A 793 5.31 -13.33 30.18
CA THR A 793 5.39 -12.63 28.90
C THR A 793 4.23 -11.64 28.77
N ILE A 794 4.56 -10.38 28.48
CA ILE A 794 3.64 -9.32 28.10
C ILE A 794 3.66 -9.20 26.58
N MET A 795 2.53 -9.47 25.93
CA MET A 795 2.38 -9.32 24.50
C MET A 795 1.93 -7.91 24.15
N ALA A 796 2.57 -7.28 23.16
CA ALA A 796 2.19 -5.94 22.68
C ALA A 796 0.76 -5.89 22.12
N ASP A 797 0.30 -6.99 21.53
CA ASP A 797 -1.00 -7.10 20.83
C ASP A 797 -2.08 -7.83 21.64
N GLN A 798 -1.90 -7.96 22.97
CA GLN A 798 -2.85 -8.70 23.83
C GLN A 798 -4.28 -8.11 23.87
N LEU A 799 -4.44 -6.85 23.43
CA LEU A 799 -5.73 -6.13 23.35
C LEU A 799 -6.18 -5.87 21.91
N CYS A 800 -5.74 -6.69 20.95
CA CYS A 800 -6.13 -6.57 19.54
C CYS A 800 -7.66 -6.54 19.33
N GLY A 801 -8.40 -7.36 20.08
CA GLY A 801 -9.87 -7.37 20.05
C GLY A 801 -10.49 -6.04 20.50
N HIS A 802 -9.93 -5.41 21.54
CA HIS A 802 -10.39 -4.11 22.05
C HIS A 802 -10.19 -2.99 21.03
N TRP A 803 -8.98 -2.94 20.46
CA TRP A 803 -8.63 -2.01 19.38
C TRP A 803 -9.64 -2.06 18.23
N TYR A 804 -9.99 -3.29 17.83
CA TYR A 804 -10.87 -3.48 16.70
C TYR A 804 -12.33 -3.19 17.01
N LEU A 805 -12.82 -3.55 18.20
CA LEU A 805 -14.17 -3.19 18.63
C LEU A 805 -14.38 -1.67 18.64
N LYS A 806 -13.43 -0.90 19.16
CA LYS A 806 -13.45 0.57 19.08
C LYS A 806 -13.47 1.06 17.62
N SER A 807 -12.79 0.34 16.73
CA SER A 807 -12.81 0.60 15.28
C SER A 807 -14.17 0.26 14.63
N CYS A 808 -14.99 -0.55 15.28
CA CYS A 808 -16.36 -0.88 14.91
C CYS A 808 -17.44 0.00 15.57
N GLY A 809 -17.05 1.01 16.35
CA GLY A 809 -18.00 1.86 17.08
C GLY A 809 -18.52 1.28 18.40
N PHE A 810 -17.94 0.16 18.84
CA PHE A 810 -18.17 -0.43 20.16
C PHE A 810 -17.24 0.18 21.22
N ASP A 811 -17.48 -0.07 22.50
CA ASP A 811 -16.72 0.48 23.62
C ASP A 811 -16.02 -0.60 24.48
N TYR A 812 -16.64 -1.05 25.59
CA TYR A 812 -16.06 -1.98 26.56
C TYR A 812 -16.90 -3.27 26.71
N GLU A 813 -17.30 -3.85 25.60
CA GLU A 813 -18.21 -5.00 25.57
C GLU A 813 -17.56 -6.28 26.09
N ILE A 814 -16.24 -6.41 25.94
CA ILE A 814 -15.45 -7.58 26.35
C ILE A 814 -14.69 -7.32 27.65
N TYR A 815 -13.91 -6.24 27.67
CA TYR A 815 -12.91 -5.99 28.70
C TYR A 815 -13.39 -4.95 29.70
N PRO A 816 -13.14 -5.13 31.01
CA PRO A 816 -13.30 -4.05 31.97
C PRO A 816 -12.40 -2.87 31.63
N LYS A 817 -12.95 -1.64 31.62
CA LYS A 817 -12.23 -0.41 31.26
C LYS A 817 -10.92 -0.22 32.02
N GLU A 818 -10.92 -0.47 33.33
CA GLU A 818 -9.72 -0.33 34.16
C GLU A 818 -8.63 -1.35 33.79
N ASN A 819 -9.02 -2.57 33.40
CA ASN A 819 -8.08 -3.61 32.98
C ASN A 819 -7.41 -3.23 31.65
N VAL A 820 -8.18 -2.68 30.70
CA VAL A 820 -7.65 -2.17 29.42
C VAL A 820 -6.56 -1.12 29.67
N ARG A 821 -6.87 -0.08 30.45
CA ARG A 821 -5.89 1.01 30.73
C ARG A 821 -4.66 0.48 31.45
N THR A 822 -4.86 -0.40 32.44
CA THR A 822 -3.76 -0.99 33.21
C THR A 822 -2.85 -1.85 32.33
N ALA A 823 -3.43 -2.67 31.45
CA ALA A 823 -2.68 -3.50 30.50
C ALA A 823 -1.93 -2.64 29.48
N LEU A 824 -2.56 -1.62 28.88
CA LEU A 824 -1.89 -0.69 27.96
C LEU A 824 -0.72 0.03 28.62
N LYS A 825 -0.89 0.50 29.86
CA LYS A 825 0.20 1.14 30.61
C LYS A 825 1.34 0.14 30.87
N ARG A 826 1.01 -1.11 31.19
CA ARG A 826 2.02 -2.16 31.39
C ARG A 826 2.78 -2.45 30.10
N ILE A 827 2.10 -2.54 28.95
CA ILE A 827 2.73 -2.71 27.64
C ILE A 827 3.67 -1.52 27.36
N TYR A 828 3.20 -0.28 27.55
CA TYR A 828 4.02 0.91 27.34
C TYR A 828 5.28 0.91 28.21
N ASP A 829 5.15 0.63 29.52
CA ASP A 829 6.30 0.65 30.43
C ASP A 829 7.35 -0.43 30.11
N ASN A 830 6.94 -1.55 29.52
CA ASN A 830 7.79 -2.72 29.32
C ASN A 830 8.19 -2.90 27.85
N ASN A 831 7.22 -3.19 26.98
CA ASN A 831 7.45 -3.47 25.57
C ASN A 831 7.97 -2.23 24.80
N VAL A 832 7.63 -1.02 25.25
CA VAL A 832 8.10 0.24 24.64
C VAL A 832 9.26 0.83 25.43
N MET A 833 9.01 1.33 26.64
CA MET A 833 10.04 2.05 27.41
C MET A 833 11.14 1.12 27.94
N GLY A 834 10.79 -0.11 28.33
CA GLY A 834 11.76 -1.15 28.69
C GLY A 834 12.59 -1.66 27.51
N PHE A 835 12.21 -1.34 26.27
CA PHE A 835 12.90 -1.77 25.06
C PHE A 835 13.49 -0.57 24.29
N HIS A 836 14.79 -0.34 24.45
CA HIS A 836 15.50 0.80 23.83
C HIS A 836 14.86 2.17 24.13
N GLU A 837 14.28 2.35 25.33
CA GLU A 837 13.68 3.61 25.78
C GLU A 837 12.60 4.12 24.82
N GLY A 838 11.88 3.20 24.15
CA GLY A 838 10.85 3.51 23.17
C GLY A 838 11.36 4.02 21.83
N ASN A 839 12.68 4.01 21.56
CA ASN A 839 13.25 4.60 20.34
C ASN A 839 13.13 3.72 19.08
N ILE A 840 12.44 2.57 19.16
CA ILE A 840 12.25 1.65 18.04
C ILE A 840 10.80 1.13 17.93
N GLY A 841 9.88 1.54 18.81
CA GLY A 841 8.53 1.00 18.90
C GLY A 841 8.38 -0.01 20.04
N ALA A 842 7.49 -0.99 19.88
CA ALA A 842 7.15 -1.98 20.91
C ALA A 842 7.67 -3.37 20.52
N ALA A 843 8.50 -4.00 21.35
CA ALA A 843 8.83 -5.41 21.16
C ALA A 843 7.57 -6.27 21.34
N ASN A 844 7.39 -7.28 20.49
CA ASN A 844 6.19 -8.12 20.49
C ASN A 844 6.00 -8.84 21.84
N GLY A 845 7.07 -9.38 22.41
CA GLY A 845 7.08 -10.04 23.72
C GLY A 845 8.10 -9.43 24.68
N PHE A 846 7.69 -9.15 25.91
CA PHE A 846 8.57 -8.64 26.97
C PHE A 846 8.34 -9.37 28.29
N ILE A 847 9.39 -9.79 28.96
CA ILE A 847 9.34 -10.45 30.27
C ILE A 847 9.62 -9.41 31.35
N ALA A 848 8.59 -9.07 32.13
CA ALA A 848 8.69 -8.06 33.18
C ALA A 848 9.37 -8.54 34.47
N ASN A 849 9.56 -9.86 34.65
CA ASN A 849 10.08 -10.47 35.88
C ASN A 849 9.32 -10.05 37.16
N ALA A 850 7.98 -9.90 37.07
CA ALA A 850 7.15 -9.41 38.18
C ALA A 850 7.25 -10.25 39.46
N GLY A 851 7.56 -11.55 39.35
CA GLY A 851 7.80 -12.44 40.49
C GLY A 851 9.22 -12.37 41.09
N GLU A 852 10.17 -11.70 40.45
CA GLU A 852 11.57 -11.56 40.90
C GLU A 852 12.07 -10.12 40.71
N PRO A 853 11.65 -9.15 41.56
CA PRO A 853 11.90 -7.71 41.38
C PRO A 853 13.38 -7.30 41.31
N THR A 854 14.30 -8.18 41.71
CA THR A 854 15.74 -7.97 41.63
C THR A 854 16.32 -8.20 40.23
N LYS A 855 15.56 -8.83 39.31
CA LYS A 855 15.97 -9.05 37.92
C LYS A 855 15.35 -7.98 37.02
N PRO A 856 16.14 -7.28 36.19
CA PRO A 856 15.58 -6.33 35.23
C PRO A 856 14.69 -7.09 34.22
N GLY A 857 13.64 -6.43 33.74
CA GLY A 857 12.87 -6.94 32.62
C GLY A 857 13.70 -7.00 31.34
N HIS A 858 13.33 -7.87 30.41
CA HIS A 858 14.03 -8.03 29.14
C HIS A 858 13.08 -8.52 28.03
N VAL A 859 13.51 -8.38 26.78
CA VAL A 859 12.73 -8.88 25.63
C VAL A 859 12.62 -10.41 25.70
N ASP A 860 11.48 -10.96 25.27
CA ASP A 860 11.25 -12.40 25.30
C ASP A 860 12.04 -13.11 24.19
N ASN A 861 13.11 -13.81 24.58
CA ASN A 861 14.00 -14.54 23.66
C ASN A 861 13.57 -16.00 23.46
N SER A 862 12.35 -16.39 23.86
CA SER A 862 11.83 -17.75 23.64
C SER A 862 11.54 -18.04 22.16
N ASN A 863 11.23 -16.99 21.39
CA ASN A 863 10.84 -17.09 19.99
C ASN A 863 11.36 -15.89 19.19
N ILE A 864 11.70 -16.11 17.91
CA ILE A 864 12.22 -15.05 17.04
C ILE A 864 11.22 -13.91 16.85
N GLN A 865 9.93 -14.20 16.74
CA GLN A 865 8.90 -13.17 16.58
C GLN A 865 8.59 -12.42 17.87
N ALA A 866 8.90 -12.98 19.04
CA ALA A 866 8.75 -12.28 20.31
C ALA A 866 9.79 -11.17 20.48
N GLU A 867 11.00 -11.35 19.90
CA GLU A 867 12.08 -10.36 19.88
C GLU A 867 11.87 -9.22 18.87
N GLU A 868 10.95 -9.41 17.94
CA GLU A 868 10.70 -8.47 16.85
C GLU A 868 9.86 -7.28 17.30
N VAL A 869 10.01 -6.19 16.57
CA VAL A 869 9.10 -5.05 16.58
C VAL A 869 8.44 -4.98 15.21
N TRP A 870 7.13 -5.18 15.15
CA TRP A 870 6.37 -5.08 13.90
C TRP A 870 5.81 -3.67 13.74
N PRO A 871 6.23 -2.85 12.75
CA PRO A 871 5.73 -1.49 12.61
C PRO A 871 4.21 -1.41 12.52
N GLY A 872 3.58 -2.41 11.88
CA GLY A 872 2.12 -2.49 11.82
C GLY A 872 1.43 -2.71 13.17
N VAL A 873 2.00 -3.57 14.02
CA VAL A 873 1.47 -3.79 15.39
C VAL A 873 1.72 -2.56 16.27
N VAL A 874 2.87 -1.91 16.12
CA VAL A 874 3.20 -0.67 16.83
C VAL A 874 2.19 0.44 16.53
N TYR A 875 1.83 0.64 15.27
CA TYR A 875 0.83 1.64 14.90
C TYR A 875 -0.58 1.28 15.36
N ALA A 876 -0.97 0.00 15.29
CA ALA A 876 -2.24 -0.47 15.84
C ALA A 876 -2.30 -0.26 17.38
N LEU A 877 -1.24 -0.62 18.10
CA LEU A 877 -1.12 -0.38 19.54
C LEU A 877 -1.20 1.11 19.89
N ALA A 878 -0.53 1.98 19.13
CA ALA A 878 -0.62 3.42 19.30
C ALA A 878 -2.06 3.93 19.04
N ALA A 879 -2.77 3.36 18.07
CA ALA A 879 -4.18 3.68 17.83
C ALA A 879 -5.05 3.28 19.04
N THR A 880 -4.82 2.11 19.64
CA THR A 880 -5.51 1.67 20.87
C THR A 880 -5.24 2.62 22.03
N MET A 881 -4.00 3.08 22.20
CA MET A 881 -3.65 4.09 23.20
C MET A 881 -4.39 5.41 22.96
N ILE A 882 -4.51 5.87 21.70
CA ILE A 882 -5.32 7.05 21.35
C ILE A 882 -6.80 6.84 21.68
N GLN A 883 -7.38 5.68 21.36
CA GLN A 883 -8.78 5.35 21.68
C GLN A 883 -9.04 5.47 23.19
N GLU A 884 -8.05 5.09 24.01
CA GLU A 884 -8.10 5.21 25.47
C GLU A 884 -7.61 6.58 26.01
N GLY A 885 -7.23 7.52 25.15
CA GLY A 885 -6.79 8.87 25.55
C GLY A 885 -5.38 8.92 26.17
N MET A 886 -4.54 7.93 25.88
CA MET A 886 -3.12 7.86 26.25
C MET A 886 -2.26 8.44 25.12
N PHE A 887 -2.43 9.73 24.83
CA PHE A 887 -1.85 10.37 23.64
C PHE A 887 -0.32 10.44 23.69
N GLU A 888 0.26 10.77 24.85
CA GLU A 888 1.72 10.86 25.00
C GLU A 888 2.36 9.48 24.77
N GLU A 889 1.80 8.43 25.36
CA GLU A 889 2.27 7.05 25.18
C GLU A 889 2.13 6.60 23.73
N ALA A 890 1.01 6.93 23.08
CA ALA A 890 0.77 6.59 21.68
C ALA A 890 1.80 7.22 20.74
N PHE A 891 2.02 8.54 20.86
CA PHE A 891 2.95 9.25 19.99
C PHE A 891 4.41 8.96 20.33
N GLN A 892 4.76 8.62 21.57
CA GLN A 892 6.10 8.10 21.89
C GLN A 892 6.33 6.74 21.23
N THR A 893 5.35 5.83 21.35
CA THR A 893 5.41 4.47 20.77
C THR A 893 5.58 4.50 19.25
N ALA A 894 4.72 5.23 18.54
CA ALA A 894 4.80 5.36 17.09
C ALA A 894 5.97 6.27 16.62
N GLY A 895 6.33 7.30 17.40
CA GLY A 895 7.43 8.21 17.10
C GLY A 895 8.79 7.53 17.12
N GLY A 896 8.99 6.56 18.03
CA GLY A 896 10.18 5.70 18.02
C GLY A 896 10.34 4.90 16.73
N MET A 897 9.23 4.39 16.18
CA MET A 897 9.22 3.71 14.90
C MET A 897 9.62 4.64 13.76
N TYR A 898 9.02 5.83 13.68
CA TYR A 898 9.40 6.84 12.68
C TYR A 898 10.87 7.24 12.79
N LYS A 899 11.37 7.52 13.99
CA LYS A 899 12.79 7.87 14.21
C LYS A 899 13.71 6.79 13.66
N THR A 900 13.38 5.53 13.89
CA THR A 900 14.17 4.42 13.35
C THR A 900 14.10 4.37 11.82
N LEU A 901 12.89 4.25 11.25
CA LEU A 901 12.68 4.09 9.81
C LEU A 901 13.17 5.29 8.99
N SER A 902 12.85 6.49 9.42
CA SER A 902 12.93 7.71 8.62
C SER A 902 14.14 8.59 8.92
N GLN A 903 14.80 8.40 10.07
CA GLN A 903 15.96 9.21 10.49
C GLN A 903 17.24 8.40 10.69
N ARG A 904 17.14 7.11 11.03
CA ARG A 904 18.33 6.27 11.29
C ARG A 904 18.68 5.35 10.13
N ILE A 905 17.69 4.68 9.53
CA ILE A 905 17.95 3.58 8.57
C ILE A 905 17.41 3.80 7.16
N GLY A 906 16.63 4.85 6.89
CA GLY A 906 16.25 5.20 5.53
C GLY A 906 15.29 4.27 4.79
N MET A 907 14.28 3.72 5.47
CA MET A 907 13.36 2.71 4.91
C MET A 907 11.94 3.23 4.58
N ASN A 908 11.78 4.53 4.32
CA ASN A 908 10.46 5.17 4.16
C ASN A 908 9.55 4.59 3.07
N PHE A 909 10.12 4.12 1.97
CA PHE A 909 9.39 3.55 0.82
C PHE A 909 9.78 2.08 0.58
N GLU A 910 10.18 1.42 1.66
CA GLU A 910 10.52 0.01 1.73
C GLU A 910 10.34 -0.52 3.16
N THR A 911 9.38 0.06 3.90
CA THR A 911 9.15 -0.22 5.32
C THR A 911 9.03 -1.73 5.54
N PRO A 912 9.83 -2.33 6.45
CA PRO A 912 9.84 -3.76 6.63
C PRO A 912 8.68 -4.27 7.50
N GLU A 913 8.45 -5.58 7.51
CA GLU A 913 7.54 -6.24 8.47
C GLU A 913 8.06 -6.15 9.89
N ALA A 914 9.36 -6.36 10.09
CA ALA A 914 9.93 -6.42 11.43
C ALA A 914 11.30 -5.74 11.54
N LEU A 915 11.53 -5.15 12.70
CA LEU A 915 12.83 -4.68 13.17
C LEU A 915 13.24 -5.49 14.41
N TYR A 916 14.54 -5.52 14.70
CA TYR A 916 15.07 -6.09 15.94
C TYR A 916 15.75 -5.00 16.77
N GLY A 917 16.00 -5.29 18.05
CA GLY A 917 16.86 -4.45 18.89
C GLY A 917 18.31 -4.41 18.39
N GLU A 918 18.75 -5.51 17.76
CA GLU A 918 19.97 -5.56 16.97
C GLU A 918 19.80 -4.81 15.63
N LYS A 919 20.92 -4.51 14.93
CA LYS A 919 20.90 -3.83 13.62
C LYS A 919 20.42 -4.74 12.48
N ARG A 920 19.20 -5.27 12.61
CA ARG A 920 18.55 -6.18 11.66
C ARG A 920 17.10 -5.79 11.38
N TYR A 921 16.58 -6.31 10.28
CA TYR A 921 15.17 -6.22 9.87
C TYR A 921 14.78 -7.47 9.07
N ARG A 922 13.48 -7.62 8.79
CA ARG A 922 12.95 -8.73 8.00
C ARG A 922 11.85 -8.26 7.06
N SER A 923 11.90 -8.73 5.81
CA SER A 923 10.88 -8.53 4.76
C SER A 923 10.64 -7.06 4.41
N ILE A 924 11.30 -6.55 3.36
CA ILE A 924 11.11 -5.15 2.92
C ILE A 924 9.77 -4.91 2.24
N GLY A 925 9.34 -3.65 2.23
CA GLY A 925 8.16 -3.18 1.51
C GLY A 925 6.93 -3.99 1.89
N TYR A 926 6.39 -3.74 3.06
CA TYR A 926 5.37 -4.58 3.69
C TYR A 926 4.05 -3.85 3.90
N MET A 927 2.94 -4.60 3.92
CA MET A 927 1.60 -4.01 3.96
C MET A 927 1.14 -3.58 5.37
N ARG A 928 1.52 -4.32 6.42
CA ARG A 928 1.06 -4.12 7.80
C ARG A 928 1.26 -2.68 8.34
N PRO A 929 2.35 -1.95 8.01
CA PRO A 929 2.57 -0.57 8.39
C PRO A 929 1.47 0.44 7.95
N LEU A 930 0.61 0.08 6.98
CA LEU A 930 -0.56 0.90 6.60
C LEU A 930 -1.53 1.13 7.79
N SER A 931 -1.44 0.31 8.83
CA SER A 931 -2.15 0.49 10.12
C SER A 931 -1.91 1.83 10.82
N ILE A 932 -0.92 2.63 10.42
CA ILE A 932 -0.79 4.03 10.88
C ILE A 932 -2.08 4.85 10.67
N TRP A 933 -2.89 4.47 9.67
CA TRP A 933 -4.21 5.06 9.45
C TRP A 933 -5.22 4.77 10.56
N SER A 934 -5.03 3.70 11.33
CA SER A 934 -5.84 3.43 12.52
C SER A 934 -5.66 4.52 13.58
N MET A 935 -4.47 5.12 13.68
CA MET A 935 -4.23 6.24 14.59
C MET A 935 -5.06 7.45 14.19
N GLN A 936 -5.13 7.76 12.88
CA GLN A 936 -5.89 8.89 12.37
C GLN A 936 -7.39 8.69 12.60
N VAL A 937 -7.90 7.48 12.32
CA VAL A 937 -9.30 7.11 12.61
C VAL A 937 -9.62 7.27 14.10
N ALA A 938 -8.72 6.83 14.97
CA ALA A 938 -8.89 6.99 16.43
C ALA A 938 -8.90 8.47 16.86
N LEU A 939 -8.01 9.29 16.31
CA LEU A 939 -7.95 10.74 16.58
C LEU A 939 -9.23 11.45 16.15
N GLU A 940 -9.69 11.20 14.92
CA GLU A 940 -10.89 11.82 14.35
C GLU A 940 -12.14 11.44 15.14
N ARG A 941 -12.31 10.16 15.50
CA ARG A 941 -13.44 9.73 16.32
C ARG A 941 -13.44 10.33 17.71
N ARG A 942 -12.27 10.45 18.36
CA ARG A 942 -12.17 11.08 19.68
C ARG A 942 -12.54 12.56 19.62
N ARG A 943 -12.17 13.27 18.55
CA ARG A 943 -12.60 14.66 18.33
C ARG A 943 -14.11 14.75 18.18
N ALA A 944 -14.68 13.91 17.34
CA ALA A 944 -16.13 13.87 17.13
C ALA A 944 -16.93 13.52 18.40
N GLN A 945 -16.36 12.77 19.35
CA GLN A 945 -17.00 12.49 20.65
C GLN A 945 -16.89 13.65 21.65
N ARG A 946 -15.92 14.55 21.46
CA ARG A 946 -15.67 15.69 22.36
C ARG A 946 -16.51 16.90 21.95
N ASP A 947 -16.60 17.12 20.66
CA ASP A 947 -17.33 18.23 20.02
C ASP A 947 -18.83 17.91 19.97
#